data_AF-A0A3B8QMA2-F1
#
_entry.id   AF-A0A3B8QMA2-F1
#
_cell.length_a   1.000
_cell.length_b   1.000
_cell.length_c   1.000
_cell.angle_alpha   90.00
_cell.angle_beta   90.00
_cell.angle_gamma   90.00
#
_symmetry.space_group_name_H-M   'P 1'
#
loop_
_entity.id
_entity.type
_entity.pdbx_description
1 polymer ?
#
loop_
_entity_poly.entity_id
_entity_poly.type
_entity_poly.pdbx_seq_one_letter_code
_entity_poly.pdbx_strand_id
1 'polypeptide(L)'
;MKRIFLALAALVTLSASAQLDRSIRPSAAEPRVPTIAPYTQFTLKNGMTVLVVEDHKLPRISVGLSLDAGQVFEGDKAGVSSLTGDLLSEGTTSRDKATLDESVDYIGARLRTSAFGVNTSGLSKYADQLFSIAAEVATQPAFPASSFDKLKNQLISSLKNERDNPGSIRGNVSRALLFGLNHPSGELVSEATVNNVTLKDCQAFYKNYWKPSIATLVIVGDISVDQARQLAETHFGGWKGKFKKEVPYAAPAKQANTRIVLVNRDASVQSSISVTNTMNLRVGHPDAEAMAVMNQVLGAGSAGRLFQNLREDKAYTYGAYSRYGTGKYTTTFSAEAEVRNAVTDSAVAEFLYELNRIRTEPISADDLRAAKNNLSGSFGRSLESPATVARFAANIQEYGLPADYYNNYLKRLEAVTIDDVRRVATTYIEEGEFLIVIVGKALDIAPGLQRLGFPIEYYSLDAQPTAAPVAKVPAGLTAQKVLDAAFAAMGGREAIEGVENIDIQQEASLMGMTLSFHSIYAKPNFIFSEQKTPMGGSLKKYNGVKVVVQANGQDIPVDEATAQDVINDSWCTELLLSGGEGGNAVLSEAPASVNDALCYELVVTLGSNEVKRYYDAKTGLCVRQSQVAQTPQGEQVINVDYSDYQVVEGVIKLPFTTTVP
;
A
#
# COMPACT_ATOMS: atom_id res chain seq x y z
N MET A 1 -13.79 69.44 -32.59
CA MET A 1 -13.57 67.99 -32.81
C MET A 1 -12.93 67.25 -31.63
N LYS A 2 -11.82 67.73 -31.02
CA LYS A 2 -11.19 67.06 -29.84
C LYS A 2 -12.12 66.86 -28.62
N ARG A 3 -13.03 67.80 -28.35
CA ARG A 3 -13.98 67.70 -27.21
C ARG A 3 -15.11 66.70 -27.44
N ILE A 4 -15.46 66.40 -28.70
CA ILE A 4 -16.49 65.41 -29.05
C ILE A 4 -15.91 63.99 -28.93
N PHE A 5 -14.65 63.79 -29.32
CA PHE A 5 -13.94 62.51 -29.15
C PHE A 5 -13.72 62.15 -27.67
N LEU A 6 -13.39 63.13 -26.82
CA LEU A 6 -13.27 62.92 -25.37
C LEU A 6 -14.62 62.61 -24.71
N ALA A 7 -15.71 63.23 -25.17
CA ALA A 7 -17.05 62.93 -24.69
C ALA A 7 -17.54 61.54 -25.15
N LEU A 8 -17.25 61.14 -26.40
CA LEU A 8 -17.55 59.78 -26.87
C LEU A 8 -16.72 58.70 -26.15
N ALA A 9 -15.44 58.96 -25.90
CA ALA A 9 -14.59 58.04 -25.14
C ALA A 9 -15.07 57.86 -23.68
N ALA A 10 -15.56 58.95 -23.06
CA ALA A 10 -16.15 58.91 -21.72
C ALA A 10 -17.50 58.15 -21.70
N LEU A 11 -18.33 58.27 -22.75
CA LEU A 11 -19.60 57.52 -22.85
C LEU A 11 -19.38 56.01 -23.10
N VAL A 12 -18.31 55.62 -23.81
CA VAL A 12 -17.96 54.21 -24.01
C VAL A 12 -17.44 53.58 -22.71
N THR A 13 -16.72 54.32 -21.86
CA THR A 13 -16.28 53.82 -20.54
C THR A 13 -17.42 53.67 -19.52
N LEU A 14 -18.53 54.39 -19.69
CA LEU A 14 -19.70 54.27 -18.80
C LEU A 14 -20.64 53.11 -19.17
N SER A 15 -20.52 52.55 -20.38
CA SER A 15 -21.40 51.47 -20.87
C SER A 15 -20.81 50.07 -20.75
N ALA A 16 -19.55 49.94 -20.30
CA ALA A 16 -18.82 48.66 -20.23
C ALA A 16 -18.62 48.13 -18.81
N SER A 17 -19.27 48.72 -17.81
CA SER A 17 -19.38 48.14 -16.47
C SER A 17 -20.72 47.43 -16.33
N ALA A 18 -20.89 46.31 -17.03
CA ALA A 18 -21.84 45.31 -16.55
C ALA A 18 -21.30 44.86 -15.19
N GLN A 19 -21.82 45.47 -14.13
CA GLN A 19 -21.46 45.18 -12.76
C GLN A 19 -21.91 43.75 -12.49
N LEU A 20 -20.99 42.81 -12.72
CA LEU A 20 -21.18 41.38 -12.52
C LEU A 20 -21.51 41.21 -11.04
N ASP A 21 -22.78 40.98 -10.73
CA ASP A 21 -23.22 40.73 -9.38
C ASP A 21 -22.64 39.39 -8.92
N ARG A 22 -21.55 39.47 -8.15
CA ARG A 22 -20.83 38.30 -7.64
C ARG A 22 -21.60 37.56 -6.55
N SER A 23 -22.73 38.10 -6.08
CA SER A 23 -23.65 37.39 -5.17
C SER A 23 -24.62 36.46 -5.93
N ILE A 24 -24.81 36.68 -7.23
CA ILE A 24 -25.66 35.85 -8.08
C ILE A 24 -24.77 34.85 -8.83
N ARG A 25 -24.94 33.56 -8.53
CA ARG A 25 -24.27 32.50 -9.28
C ARG A 25 -24.73 32.58 -10.75
N PRO A 26 -23.80 32.61 -11.73
CA PRO A 26 -24.18 32.54 -13.14
C PRO A 26 -25.08 31.34 -13.40
N SER A 27 -26.19 31.55 -14.11
CA SER A 27 -27.02 30.44 -14.57
C SER A 27 -26.20 29.55 -15.50
N ALA A 28 -26.33 28.23 -15.34
CA ALA A 28 -25.68 27.29 -16.25
C ALA A 28 -26.11 27.59 -17.69
N ALA A 29 -25.15 27.74 -18.60
CA ALA A 29 -25.45 27.83 -20.03
C ALA A 29 -26.11 26.53 -20.49
N GLU A 30 -26.97 26.60 -21.51
CA GLU A 30 -27.54 25.38 -22.08
C GLU A 30 -26.43 24.41 -22.53
N PRO A 31 -26.59 23.10 -22.28
CA PRO A 31 -25.63 22.10 -22.71
C PRO A 31 -25.45 22.17 -24.24
N ARG A 32 -24.28 22.64 -24.68
CA ARG A 32 -23.93 22.56 -26.11
C ARG A 32 -23.67 21.10 -26.45
N VAL A 33 -24.32 20.58 -27.47
CA VAL A 33 -23.94 19.29 -28.06
C VAL A 33 -22.56 19.47 -28.70
N PRO A 34 -21.50 18.81 -28.19
CA PRO A 34 -20.16 19.01 -28.71
C PRO A 34 -20.07 18.39 -30.10
N THR A 35 -19.68 19.19 -31.09
CA THR A 35 -19.28 18.65 -32.39
C THR A 35 -17.87 18.11 -32.24
N ILE A 36 -17.71 16.79 -32.31
CA ILE A 36 -16.40 16.15 -32.34
C ILE A 36 -15.76 16.46 -33.70
N ALA A 37 -14.50 16.90 -33.69
CA ALA A 37 -13.79 17.19 -34.94
C ALA A 37 -13.76 15.94 -35.84
N PRO A 38 -13.90 16.09 -37.16
CA PRO A 38 -13.78 14.97 -38.07
C PRO A 38 -12.37 14.39 -38.03
N TYR A 39 -12.26 13.11 -38.36
CA TYR A 39 -10.97 12.45 -38.57
C TYR A 39 -11.00 11.74 -39.93
N THR A 40 -9.83 11.58 -40.54
CA THR A 40 -9.67 10.76 -41.75
C THR A 40 -8.93 9.47 -41.40
N GLN A 41 -9.43 8.35 -41.90
CA GLN A 41 -8.82 7.05 -41.75
C GLN A 41 -8.45 6.46 -43.11
N PHE A 42 -7.26 5.87 -43.19
CA PHE A 42 -6.84 5.04 -44.32
C PHE A 42 -5.89 3.94 -43.86
N THR A 43 -5.67 2.94 -44.72
CA THR A 43 -4.77 1.82 -44.45
C THR A 43 -3.66 1.82 -45.49
N LEU A 44 -2.40 1.76 -45.03
CA LEU A 44 -1.26 1.61 -45.93
C LEU A 44 -1.21 0.20 -46.53
N LYS A 45 -0.48 0.03 -47.64
CA LYS A 45 -0.34 -1.27 -48.32
C LYS A 45 0.26 -2.38 -47.45
N ASN A 46 1.02 -2.03 -46.40
CA ASN A 46 1.59 -2.97 -45.44
C ASN A 46 0.62 -3.38 -44.30
N GLY A 47 -0.61 -2.86 -44.30
CA GLY A 47 -1.65 -3.17 -43.33
C GLY A 47 -1.70 -2.23 -42.12
N MET A 48 -0.80 -1.26 -42.03
CA MET A 48 -0.83 -0.25 -40.95
C MET A 48 -2.01 0.69 -41.12
N THR A 49 -2.78 0.90 -40.05
CA THR A 49 -3.87 1.88 -40.07
C THR A 49 -3.33 3.26 -39.72
N VAL A 50 -3.82 4.29 -40.41
CA VAL A 50 -3.47 5.69 -40.18
C VAL A 50 -4.75 6.48 -39.87
N LEU A 51 -4.72 7.24 -38.79
CA LEU A 51 -5.77 8.14 -38.33
C LEU A 51 -5.21 9.57 -38.33
N VAL A 52 -5.88 10.49 -38.99
CA VAL A 52 -5.48 11.90 -39.09
C VAL A 52 -6.57 12.79 -38.55
N VAL A 53 -6.22 13.66 -37.60
CA VAL A 53 -7.05 14.74 -37.08
C VAL A 53 -6.35 16.06 -37.35
N GLU A 54 -6.88 16.82 -38.32
CA GLU A 54 -6.35 18.14 -38.67
C GLU A 54 -6.70 19.15 -37.57
N ASP A 55 -5.69 19.86 -37.06
CA ASP A 55 -5.88 21.01 -36.18
C ASP A 55 -4.83 22.10 -36.45
N HIS A 56 -5.23 23.10 -37.22
CA HIS A 56 -4.38 24.24 -37.62
C HIS A 56 -4.37 25.40 -36.62
N LYS A 57 -4.92 25.24 -35.41
CA LYS A 57 -4.96 26.32 -34.40
C LYS A 57 -3.58 26.72 -33.90
N LEU A 58 -2.67 25.75 -33.81
CA LEU A 58 -1.29 25.94 -33.34
C LEU A 58 -0.34 25.21 -34.29
N PRO A 59 0.86 25.75 -34.58
CA PRO A 59 1.83 25.14 -35.48
C PRO A 59 2.55 23.95 -34.82
N ARG A 60 1.79 22.93 -34.42
CA ARG A 60 2.24 21.77 -33.67
C ARG A 60 1.63 20.51 -34.25
N ILE A 61 2.39 19.42 -34.19
CA ILE A 61 1.95 18.09 -34.61
C ILE A 61 2.40 17.05 -33.60
N SER A 62 1.57 16.02 -33.41
CA SER A 62 1.93 14.79 -32.71
C SER A 62 1.71 13.58 -33.62
N VAL A 63 2.64 12.65 -33.56
CA VAL A 63 2.67 11.41 -34.32
C VAL A 63 2.82 10.28 -33.30
N GLY A 64 1.76 9.51 -33.10
CA GLY A 64 1.74 8.39 -32.16
C GLY A 64 1.53 7.08 -32.87
N LEU A 65 2.45 6.14 -32.73
CA LEU A 65 2.32 4.76 -33.17
C LEU A 65 1.96 3.89 -31.97
N SER A 66 0.92 3.06 -32.09
CA SER A 66 0.56 2.04 -31.10
C SER A 66 0.38 0.67 -31.76
N LEU A 67 0.66 -0.40 -31.03
CA LEU A 67 0.53 -1.78 -31.50
C LEU A 67 -0.45 -2.58 -30.62
N ASP A 68 -1.43 -3.27 -31.23
CA ASP A 68 -2.35 -4.18 -30.51
C ASP A 68 -1.81 -5.63 -30.50
N ALA A 69 -0.84 -5.88 -29.65
CA ALA A 69 -0.30 -7.22 -29.41
C ALA A 69 -1.29 -8.17 -28.70
N GLY A 70 -2.35 -7.64 -28.09
CA GLY A 70 -3.25 -8.38 -27.22
C GLY A 70 -2.66 -8.60 -25.82
N GLN A 71 -3.02 -9.72 -25.20
CA GLN A 71 -2.48 -10.12 -23.90
C GLN A 71 -1.12 -10.79 -24.08
N VAL A 72 -0.10 -10.31 -23.36
CA VAL A 72 1.26 -10.86 -23.41
C VAL A 72 1.65 -11.30 -22.00
N PHE A 73 2.04 -12.57 -21.86
CA PHE A 73 2.59 -13.14 -20.63
C PHE A 73 4.08 -13.34 -20.82
N GLU A 74 4.87 -12.91 -19.85
CA GLU A 74 6.32 -12.89 -19.91
C GLU A 74 6.97 -13.93 -18.99
N GLY A 75 6.23 -14.39 -17.97
CA GLY A 75 6.64 -15.49 -17.10
C GLY A 75 7.96 -15.22 -16.37
N ASP A 76 8.93 -16.13 -16.52
CA ASP A 76 10.25 -16.03 -15.87
C ASP A 76 11.10 -14.86 -16.38
N LYS A 77 10.65 -14.17 -17.44
CA LYS A 77 11.28 -12.99 -18.06
C LYS A 77 10.37 -11.75 -18.00
N ALA A 78 9.45 -11.70 -17.03
CA ALA A 78 8.68 -10.49 -16.75
C ALA A 78 9.61 -9.26 -16.58
N GLY A 79 9.36 -8.24 -17.39
CA GLY A 79 10.19 -7.05 -17.64
C GLY A 79 10.76 -6.97 -19.06
N VAL A 80 10.61 -7.99 -19.91
CA VAL A 80 11.19 -7.99 -21.27
C VAL A 80 10.52 -6.96 -22.18
N SER A 81 9.19 -6.79 -22.12
CA SER A 81 8.48 -5.79 -22.95
C SER A 81 8.86 -4.36 -22.57
N SER A 82 8.94 -4.04 -21.28
CA SER A 82 9.32 -2.70 -20.81
C SER A 82 10.75 -2.38 -21.22
N LEU A 83 11.70 -3.28 -20.98
CA LEU A 83 13.09 -3.10 -21.42
C LEU A 83 13.21 -2.97 -22.93
N THR A 84 12.43 -3.76 -23.69
CA THR A 84 12.40 -3.63 -25.15
C THR A 84 11.93 -2.24 -25.57
N GLY A 85 10.86 -1.74 -24.96
CA GLY A 85 10.30 -0.41 -25.24
C GLY A 85 11.28 0.72 -24.96
N ASP A 86 11.99 0.65 -23.83
CA ASP A 86 13.01 1.65 -23.47
C ASP A 86 14.18 1.62 -24.47
N LEU A 87 14.64 0.43 -24.84
CA LEU A 87 15.74 0.22 -25.80
C LEU A 87 15.48 0.80 -27.19
N LEU A 88 14.22 0.99 -27.60
CA LEU A 88 13.90 1.57 -28.91
C LEU A 88 14.49 2.98 -29.05
N SER A 89 14.53 3.74 -27.96
CA SER A 89 15.06 5.11 -27.92
C SER A 89 16.56 5.18 -27.63
N GLU A 90 17.24 4.04 -27.52
CA GLU A 90 18.67 3.97 -27.21
C GLU A 90 19.57 4.00 -28.48
N GLY A 91 19.00 4.36 -29.62
CA GLY A 91 19.68 4.46 -30.90
C GLY A 91 19.04 3.60 -31.98
N THR A 92 19.32 3.96 -33.23
CA THR A 92 18.81 3.30 -34.44
C THR A 92 19.98 2.77 -35.26
N THR A 93 19.73 1.95 -36.28
CA THR A 93 20.81 1.48 -37.17
C THR A 93 21.50 2.62 -37.92
N SER A 94 20.88 3.80 -37.96
CA SER A 94 21.36 4.98 -38.68
C SER A 94 21.92 6.08 -37.76
N ARG A 95 21.57 6.08 -36.47
CA ARG A 95 22.00 7.08 -35.49
C ARG A 95 22.33 6.40 -34.16
N ASP A 96 23.49 6.70 -33.60
CA ASP A 96 23.72 6.36 -32.20
C ASP A 96 22.79 7.17 -31.27
N LYS A 97 22.77 6.82 -29.99
CA LYS A 97 21.89 7.47 -29.02
C LYS A 97 22.10 8.98 -28.95
N ALA A 98 23.35 9.42 -28.86
CA ALA A 98 23.67 10.84 -28.70
C ALA A 98 23.18 11.66 -29.91
N THR A 99 23.39 11.14 -31.12
CA THR A 99 22.92 11.76 -32.36
C THR A 99 21.39 11.75 -32.46
N LEU A 100 20.74 10.68 -32.01
CA LEU A 100 19.28 10.60 -31.96
C LEU A 100 18.72 11.65 -30.99
N ASP A 101 19.23 11.71 -29.76
CA ASP A 101 18.80 12.65 -28.73
C ASP A 101 19.03 14.10 -29.20
N GLU A 102 20.21 14.42 -29.77
CA GLU A 102 20.51 15.73 -30.34
C GLU A 102 19.54 16.11 -31.48
N SER A 103 19.18 15.16 -32.35
CA SER A 103 18.23 15.41 -33.43
C SER A 103 16.82 15.76 -32.94
N VAL A 104 16.40 15.18 -31.81
CA VAL A 104 15.11 15.47 -31.15
C VAL A 104 15.17 16.84 -30.48
N ASP A 105 16.24 17.12 -29.73
CA ASP A 105 16.43 18.36 -28.98
C ASP A 105 16.58 19.57 -29.91
N TYR A 106 17.32 19.42 -31.01
CA TYR A 106 17.56 20.48 -31.98
C TYR A 106 16.27 21.07 -32.57
N ILE A 107 15.25 20.24 -32.77
CA ILE A 107 13.93 20.68 -33.28
C ILE A 107 12.92 20.99 -32.16
N GLY A 108 13.36 20.94 -30.89
CA GLY A 108 12.51 21.13 -29.71
C GLY A 108 11.39 20.10 -29.60
N ALA A 109 11.62 18.88 -30.11
CA ALA A 109 10.64 17.81 -30.11
C ALA A 109 10.64 17.05 -28.78
N ARG A 110 9.67 16.16 -28.62
CA ARG A 110 9.65 15.13 -27.59
C ARG A 110 9.52 13.78 -28.26
N LEU A 111 10.29 12.81 -27.78
CA LEU A 111 10.19 11.40 -28.13
C LEU A 111 9.88 10.60 -26.86
N ARG A 112 8.92 9.68 -26.93
CA ARG A 112 8.66 8.69 -25.89
C ARG A 112 8.44 7.33 -26.53
N THR A 113 8.97 6.29 -25.91
CA THR A 113 8.78 4.90 -26.32
C THR A 113 8.17 4.09 -25.18
N SER A 114 7.60 2.94 -25.53
CA SER A 114 7.03 1.95 -24.62
C SER A 114 7.06 0.59 -25.31
N ALA A 115 6.70 -0.47 -24.59
CA ALA A 115 6.65 -1.84 -25.12
C ALA A 115 5.97 -1.96 -26.51
N PHE A 116 4.90 -1.19 -26.71
CA PHE A 116 4.03 -1.25 -27.89
C PHE A 116 3.71 0.12 -28.47
N GLY A 117 4.60 1.12 -28.31
CA GLY A 117 4.32 2.42 -28.89
C GLY A 117 5.49 3.38 -28.95
N VAL A 118 5.40 4.31 -29.90
CA VAL A 118 6.31 5.44 -30.10
C VAL A 118 5.49 6.70 -30.24
N ASN A 119 5.84 7.77 -29.54
CA ASN A 119 5.22 9.07 -29.71
C ASN A 119 6.28 10.14 -29.97
N THR A 120 6.12 10.87 -31.07
CA THR A 120 6.86 12.11 -31.33
C THR A 120 5.91 13.30 -31.35
N SER A 121 6.39 14.46 -30.90
CA SER A 121 5.64 15.71 -31.02
C SER A 121 6.56 16.92 -31.11
N GLY A 122 6.15 17.96 -31.83
CA GLY A 122 6.95 19.15 -32.05
C GLY A 122 6.23 20.21 -32.89
N LEU A 123 6.98 21.14 -33.47
CA LEU A 123 6.44 22.16 -34.38
C LEU A 123 6.14 21.56 -35.76
N SER A 124 5.04 21.99 -36.39
CA SER A 124 4.58 21.46 -37.69
C SER A 124 5.58 21.64 -38.83
N LYS A 125 6.40 22.69 -38.80
CA LYS A 125 7.50 22.90 -39.76
C LYS A 125 8.55 21.78 -39.79
N TYR A 126 8.59 20.94 -38.74
CA TYR A 126 9.47 19.77 -38.63
C TYR A 126 8.72 18.44 -38.78
N ALA A 127 7.53 18.44 -39.41
CA ALA A 127 6.71 17.24 -39.56
C ALA A 127 7.49 16.07 -40.20
N ASP A 128 8.26 16.32 -41.25
CA ASP A 128 9.05 15.27 -41.89
C ASP A 128 10.07 14.64 -40.91
N GLN A 129 10.81 15.45 -40.15
CA GLN A 129 11.74 14.96 -39.14
C GLN A 129 11.04 14.17 -38.03
N LEU A 130 9.87 14.63 -37.58
CA LEU A 130 9.10 13.94 -36.54
C LEU A 130 8.61 12.56 -36.99
N PHE A 131 8.20 12.41 -38.25
CA PHE A 131 7.84 11.12 -38.85
C PHE A 131 9.07 10.23 -39.06
N SER A 132 10.17 10.80 -39.57
CA SER A 132 11.45 10.10 -39.74
C SER A 132 11.94 9.52 -38.41
N ILE A 133 12.00 10.32 -37.34
CA ILE A 133 12.42 9.87 -36.02
C ILE A 133 11.49 8.76 -35.50
N ALA A 134 10.17 8.95 -35.59
CA ALA A 134 9.22 7.93 -35.14
C ALA A 134 9.37 6.61 -35.91
N ALA A 135 9.57 6.67 -37.23
CA ALA A 135 9.73 5.50 -38.07
C ALA A 135 11.08 4.79 -37.84
N GLU A 136 12.18 5.52 -37.70
CA GLU A 136 13.49 4.92 -37.41
C GLU A 136 13.48 4.18 -36.08
N VAL A 137 12.97 4.81 -35.01
CA VAL A 137 12.85 4.22 -33.68
C VAL A 137 11.93 2.98 -33.69
N ALA A 138 10.82 3.05 -34.43
CA ALA A 138 9.85 1.96 -34.49
C ALA A 138 10.28 0.78 -35.38
N THR A 139 11.11 1.03 -36.41
CA THR A 139 11.36 0.02 -37.46
C THR A 139 12.82 -0.44 -37.53
N GLN A 140 13.76 0.36 -37.01
CA GLN A 140 15.20 0.14 -37.10
C GLN A 140 15.98 0.42 -35.79
N PRO A 141 15.51 -0.03 -34.61
CA PRO A 141 16.25 0.13 -33.36
C PRO A 141 17.58 -0.65 -33.37
N ALA A 142 18.63 -0.08 -32.76
CA ALA A 142 19.98 -0.65 -32.74
C ALA A 142 20.22 -1.71 -31.65
N PHE A 143 19.44 -1.67 -30.56
CA PHE A 143 19.63 -2.51 -29.37
C PHE A 143 21.10 -2.55 -28.83
N PRO A 144 21.72 -1.40 -28.46
CA PRO A 144 23.09 -1.40 -27.96
C PRO A 144 23.22 -2.17 -26.64
N ALA A 145 24.24 -3.03 -26.54
CA ALA A 145 24.47 -3.83 -25.33
C ALA A 145 24.77 -2.96 -24.09
N SER A 146 25.52 -1.87 -24.26
CA SER A 146 25.81 -0.92 -23.17
C SER A 146 24.56 -0.25 -22.61
N SER A 147 23.58 0.07 -23.46
CA SER A 147 22.30 0.63 -23.04
C SER A 147 21.42 -0.40 -22.34
N PHE A 148 21.45 -1.66 -22.78
CA PHE A 148 20.70 -2.74 -22.14
C PHE A 148 21.07 -2.91 -20.67
N ASP A 149 22.36 -3.03 -20.36
CA ASP A 149 22.80 -3.22 -18.97
C ASP A 149 22.41 -2.03 -18.08
N LYS A 150 22.52 -0.81 -18.62
CA LYS A 150 22.09 0.42 -17.94
C LYS A 150 20.59 0.40 -17.63
N LEU A 151 19.75 0.16 -18.65
CA LEU A 151 18.28 0.14 -18.49
C LEU A 151 17.82 -0.98 -17.55
N LYS A 152 18.45 -2.16 -17.63
CA LYS A 152 18.20 -3.28 -16.72
C LYS A 152 18.47 -2.88 -15.26
N ASN A 153 19.61 -2.23 -15.00
CA ASN A 153 19.93 -1.74 -13.65
C ASN A 153 18.99 -0.63 -13.18
N GLN A 154 18.55 0.25 -14.07
CA GLN A 154 17.55 1.28 -13.76
C GLN A 154 16.20 0.66 -13.40
N LEU A 155 15.75 -0.35 -14.15
CA LEU A 155 14.52 -1.08 -13.85
C LEU A 155 14.61 -1.79 -12.49
N ILE A 156 15.71 -2.49 -12.21
CA ILE A 156 15.94 -3.13 -10.89
C ILE A 156 15.90 -2.09 -9.76
N SER A 157 16.51 -0.92 -9.96
CA SER A 157 16.49 0.17 -8.97
C SER A 157 15.08 0.72 -8.76
N SER A 158 14.29 0.87 -9.84
CA SER A 158 12.88 1.28 -9.75
C SER A 158 12.04 0.26 -8.98
N LEU A 159 12.23 -1.03 -9.26
CA LEU A 159 11.53 -2.11 -8.55
C LEU A 159 11.87 -2.12 -7.05
N LYS A 160 13.12 -1.84 -6.67
CA LYS A 160 13.51 -1.68 -5.25
C LYS A 160 12.75 -0.54 -4.60
N ASN A 161 12.64 0.61 -5.26
CA ASN A 161 11.88 1.76 -4.75
C ASN A 161 10.38 1.46 -4.65
N GLU A 162 9.81 0.71 -5.60
CA GLU A 162 8.39 0.32 -5.56
C GLU A 162 8.07 -0.60 -4.39
N ARG A 163 9.01 -1.46 -3.97
CA ARG A 163 8.86 -2.32 -2.79
C ARG A 163 8.79 -1.55 -1.47
N ASP A 164 9.20 -0.29 -1.45
CA ASP A 164 9.05 0.58 -0.28
C ASP A 164 7.72 1.35 -0.27
N ASN A 165 6.96 1.34 -1.37
CA ASN A 165 5.68 2.03 -1.50
C ASN A 165 4.49 1.10 -1.18
N PRO A 166 3.75 1.32 -0.08
CA PRO A 166 2.61 0.48 0.29
C PRO A 166 1.51 0.37 -0.80
N GLY A 167 1.26 1.46 -1.54
CA GLY A 167 0.28 1.49 -2.62
C GLY A 167 0.69 0.65 -3.83
N SER A 168 1.98 0.67 -4.20
CA SER A 168 2.54 -0.19 -5.26
C SER A 168 2.44 -1.66 -4.87
N ILE A 169 2.83 -2.00 -3.63
CA ILE A 169 2.71 -3.36 -3.08
C ILE A 169 1.25 -3.81 -3.14
N ARG A 170 0.32 -3.00 -2.63
CA ARG A 170 -1.12 -3.28 -2.63
C ARG A 170 -1.61 -3.55 -4.05
N GLY A 171 -1.28 -2.68 -5.00
CA GLY A 171 -1.68 -2.83 -6.40
C GLY A 171 -1.16 -4.12 -7.04
N ASN A 172 0.10 -4.48 -6.76
CA ASN A 172 0.73 -5.70 -7.28
C ASN A 172 0.08 -6.96 -6.69
N VAL A 173 -0.07 -7.01 -5.36
CA VAL A 173 -0.71 -8.15 -4.67
C VAL A 173 -2.18 -8.29 -5.07
N SER A 174 -2.95 -7.20 -5.17
CA SER A 174 -4.32 -7.23 -5.66
C SER A 174 -4.41 -7.84 -7.06
N ARG A 175 -3.55 -7.42 -8.01
CA ARG A 175 -3.55 -7.98 -9.37
C ARG A 175 -3.15 -9.46 -9.39
N ALA A 176 -2.09 -9.81 -8.67
CA ALA A 176 -1.62 -11.20 -8.60
C ALA A 176 -2.69 -12.16 -8.06
N LEU A 177 -3.46 -11.75 -7.05
CA LEU A 177 -4.48 -12.60 -6.43
C LEU A 177 -5.84 -12.58 -7.15
N LEU A 178 -6.18 -11.49 -7.84
CA LEU A 178 -7.40 -11.42 -8.65
C LEU A 178 -7.25 -12.16 -9.98
N PHE A 179 -6.08 -12.07 -10.63
CA PHE A 179 -5.86 -12.64 -11.96
C PHE A 179 -5.06 -13.94 -11.95
N GLY A 180 -4.29 -14.19 -10.90
CA GLY A 180 -3.32 -15.28 -10.83
C GLY A 180 -1.96 -14.89 -11.43
N LEU A 181 -0.87 -15.38 -10.84
CA LEU A 181 0.51 -15.11 -11.30
C LEU A 181 0.82 -15.66 -12.70
N ASN A 182 0.04 -16.62 -13.19
CA ASN A 182 0.16 -17.21 -14.52
C ASN A 182 -0.72 -16.52 -15.58
N HIS A 183 -1.12 -15.27 -15.34
CA HIS A 183 -1.95 -14.48 -16.24
C HIS A 183 -1.30 -13.11 -16.50
N PRO A 184 -1.32 -12.58 -17.74
CA PRO A 184 -0.75 -11.27 -18.09
C PRO A 184 -1.12 -10.10 -17.17
N SER A 185 -2.36 -10.08 -16.68
CA SER A 185 -2.83 -9.03 -15.77
C SER A 185 -2.48 -9.27 -14.30
N GLY A 186 -1.95 -10.43 -13.94
CA GLY A 186 -1.56 -10.81 -12.58
C GLY A 186 -0.07 -11.15 -12.42
N GLU A 187 0.70 -11.23 -13.51
CA GLU A 187 2.14 -11.45 -13.45
C GLU A 187 2.86 -10.29 -12.75
N LEU A 188 3.96 -10.61 -12.06
CA LEU A 188 4.76 -9.63 -11.33
C LEU A 188 6.14 -9.51 -11.98
N VAL A 189 6.54 -8.28 -12.25
CA VAL A 189 7.92 -7.95 -12.60
C VAL A 189 8.72 -7.88 -11.31
N SER A 190 9.80 -8.65 -11.22
CA SER A 190 10.66 -8.73 -10.04
C SER A 190 12.13 -8.62 -10.42
N GLU A 191 13.01 -8.37 -9.44
CA GLU A 191 14.46 -8.41 -9.66
C GLU A 191 14.90 -9.77 -10.23
N ALA A 192 14.28 -10.87 -9.79
CA ALA A 192 14.57 -12.20 -10.31
C ALA A 192 14.21 -12.35 -11.79
N THR A 193 12.99 -11.95 -12.20
CA THR A 193 12.55 -12.07 -13.60
C THR A 193 13.33 -11.13 -14.51
N VAL A 194 13.60 -9.90 -14.08
CA VAL A 194 14.42 -8.95 -14.83
C VAL A 194 15.85 -9.45 -14.98
N ASN A 195 16.42 -10.09 -13.95
CA ASN A 195 17.74 -10.70 -14.05
C ASN A 195 17.82 -11.82 -15.10
N ASN A 196 16.73 -12.53 -15.37
CA ASN A 196 16.65 -13.55 -16.42
C ASN A 196 16.51 -12.96 -17.84
N VAL A 197 16.14 -11.67 -17.98
CA VAL A 197 16.05 -11.03 -19.29
C VAL A 197 17.45 -10.83 -19.88
N THR A 198 17.61 -11.19 -21.14
CA THR A 198 18.80 -10.92 -21.96
C THR A 198 18.49 -9.97 -23.12
N LEU A 199 19.51 -9.33 -23.69
CA LEU A 199 19.35 -8.48 -24.88
C LEU A 199 18.70 -9.24 -26.05
N LYS A 200 19.02 -10.53 -26.20
CA LYS A 200 18.45 -11.39 -27.24
C LYS A 200 16.95 -11.58 -27.05
N ASP A 201 16.47 -11.62 -25.81
CA ASP A 201 15.04 -11.71 -25.51
C ASP A 201 14.31 -10.43 -25.94
N CYS A 202 14.89 -9.26 -25.69
CA CYS A 202 14.33 -7.99 -26.17
C CYS A 202 14.28 -7.92 -27.70
N GLN A 203 15.34 -8.38 -28.37
CA GLN A 203 15.38 -8.46 -29.84
C GLN A 203 14.32 -9.45 -30.38
N ALA A 204 14.13 -10.59 -29.70
CA ALA A 204 13.11 -11.57 -30.07
C ALA A 204 11.69 -11.02 -29.85
N PHE A 205 11.46 -10.33 -28.73
CA PHE A 205 10.21 -9.63 -28.44
C PHE A 205 9.89 -8.61 -29.55
N TYR A 206 10.85 -7.74 -29.87
CA TYR A 206 10.71 -6.77 -30.96
C TYR A 206 10.38 -7.46 -32.28
N LYS A 207 11.13 -8.50 -32.64
CA LYS A 207 10.89 -9.26 -33.88
C LYS A 207 9.51 -9.89 -33.92
N ASN A 208 8.94 -10.31 -32.80
CA ASN A 208 7.63 -10.95 -32.75
C ASN A 208 6.48 -9.93 -32.83
N TYR A 209 6.55 -8.87 -32.01
CA TYR A 209 5.42 -7.95 -31.82
C TYR A 209 5.47 -6.70 -32.69
N TRP A 210 6.65 -6.20 -33.07
CA TRP A 210 6.75 -4.97 -33.87
C TRP A 210 6.47 -5.26 -35.35
N LYS A 211 5.19 -5.11 -35.72
CA LYS A 211 4.64 -5.40 -37.05
C LYS A 211 3.64 -4.32 -37.50
N PRO A 212 3.67 -3.90 -38.78
CA PRO A 212 2.72 -2.91 -39.31
C PRO A 212 1.27 -3.40 -39.28
N SER A 213 1.04 -4.70 -39.40
CA SER A 213 -0.32 -5.26 -39.48
C SER A 213 -1.17 -5.13 -38.22
N ILE A 214 -0.56 -4.78 -37.08
CA ILE A 214 -1.26 -4.47 -35.81
C ILE A 214 -0.97 -3.06 -35.33
N ALA A 215 -0.37 -2.24 -36.18
CA ALA A 215 0.02 -0.88 -35.82
C ALA A 215 -1.03 0.13 -36.27
N THR A 216 -1.29 1.11 -35.41
CA THR A 216 -2.12 2.28 -35.68
C THR A 216 -1.26 3.53 -35.50
N LEU A 217 -1.13 4.32 -36.57
CA LEU A 217 -0.45 5.60 -36.59
C LEU A 217 -1.50 6.71 -36.44
N VAL A 218 -1.42 7.46 -35.35
CA VAL A 218 -2.32 8.55 -35.01
C VAL A 218 -1.59 9.88 -35.19
N ILE A 219 -2.09 10.72 -36.09
CA ILE A 219 -1.49 11.99 -36.48
C ILE A 219 -2.46 13.10 -36.12
N VAL A 220 -2.00 14.08 -35.34
CA VAL A 220 -2.84 15.14 -34.81
C VAL A 220 -2.11 16.47 -34.86
N GLY A 221 -2.72 17.48 -35.48
CA GLY A 221 -2.20 18.86 -35.44
C GLY A 221 -2.19 19.55 -36.80
N ASP A 222 -1.30 20.53 -36.93
CA ASP A 222 -1.20 21.42 -38.10
C ASP A 222 -0.53 20.69 -39.28
N ILE A 223 -1.31 19.87 -39.97
CA ILE A 223 -0.93 19.07 -41.13
C ILE A 223 -2.18 18.73 -41.95
N SER A 224 -2.07 18.71 -43.28
CA SER A 224 -3.17 18.24 -44.13
C SER A 224 -3.20 16.71 -44.24
N VAL A 225 -4.38 16.14 -44.52
CA VAL A 225 -4.51 14.68 -44.75
C VAL A 225 -3.58 14.18 -45.86
N ASP A 226 -3.42 14.93 -46.94
CA ASP A 226 -2.55 14.54 -48.05
C ASP A 226 -1.07 14.53 -47.65
N GLN A 227 -0.63 15.56 -46.90
CA GLN A 227 0.72 15.61 -46.37
C GLN A 227 0.97 14.47 -45.37
N ALA A 228 0.01 14.22 -44.47
CA ALA A 228 0.07 13.12 -43.52
C ALA A 228 0.16 11.75 -44.20
N ARG A 229 -0.61 11.54 -45.28
CA ARG A 229 -0.55 10.33 -46.11
C ARG A 229 0.81 10.17 -46.77
N GLN A 230 1.33 11.23 -47.40
CA GLN A 230 2.64 11.19 -48.05
C GLN A 230 3.75 10.86 -47.06
N LEU A 231 3.76 11.50 -45.88
CA LEU A 231 4.76 11.24 -44.83
C LEU A 231 4.63 9.83 -44.25
N ALA A 232 3.40 9.36 -44.01
CA ALA A 232 3.17 7.99 -43.54
C ALA A 232 3.64 6.95 -44.56
N GLU A 233 3.34 7.13 -45.85
CA GLU A 233 3.80 6.25 -46.92
C GLU A 233 5.33 6.28 -47.08
N THR A 234 5.93 7.47 -47.01
CA THR A 234 7.38 7.65 -47.15
C THR A 234 8.14 6.96 -46.02
N HIS A 235 7.74 7.20 -44.77
CA HIS A 235 8.51 6.76 -43.60
C HIS A 235 8.12 5.36 -43.11
N PHE A 236 6.86 4.94 -43.24
CA PHE A 236 6.39 3.65 -42.75
C PHE A 236 6.01 2.66 -43.86
N GLY A 237 5.85 3.08 -45.12
CA GLY A 237 5.38 2.21 -46.20
C GLY A 237 6.31 1.03 -46.50
N GLY A 238 7.61 1.19 -46.22
CA GLY A 238 8.61 0.13 -46.33
C GLY A 238 8.63 -0.88 -45.18
N TRP A 239 7.92 -0.62 -44.08
CA TRP A 239 7.90 -1.51 -42.91
C TRP A 239 7.18 -2.82 -43.24
N LYS A 240 7.79 -3.95 -42.86
CA LYS A 240 7.32 -5.30 -43.23
C LYS A 240 7.02 -6.15 -42.01
N GLY A 241 6.05 -7.04 -42.18
CA GLY A 241 5.74 -8.11 -41.24
C GLY A 241 4.24 -8.26 -41.04
N LYS A 242 3.83 -9.48 -40.68
CA LYS A 242 2.47 -9.78 -40.26
C LYS A 242 2.51 -10.38 -38.87
N PHE A 243 1.59 -9.95 -38.02
CA PHE A 243 1.37 -10.51 -36.70
C PHE A 243 0.21 -11.48 -36.74
N LYS A 244 0.39 -12.63 -36.10
CA LYS A 244 -0.69 -13.57 -35.84
C LYS A 244 -1.08 -13.39 -34.38
N LYS A 245 -2.27 -12.86 -34.12
CA LYS A 245 -2.77 -12.66 -32.77
C LYS A 245 -2.92 -14.01 -32.07
N GLU A 246 -2.40 -14.11 -30.85
CA GLU A 246 -2.56 -15.29 -30.02
C GLU A 246 -3.99 -15.38 -29.45
N VAL A 247 -4.34 -16.58 -28.98
CA VAL A 247 -5.62 -16.83 -28.32
C VAL A 247 -5.63 -16.08 -26.99
N PRO A 248 -6.70 -15.33 -26.65
CA PRO A 248 -6.82 -14.65 -25.37
C PRO A 248 -6.67 -15.62 -24.19
N TYR A 249 -6.15 -15.11 -23.07
CA TYR A 249 -6.09 -15.86 -21.83
C TYR A 249 -7.49 -16.06 -21.27
N ALA A 250 -7.71 -17.18 -20.57
CA ALA A 250 -8.96 -17.41 -19.87
C ALA A 250 -9.20 -16.28 -18.87
N ALA A 251 -10.45 -15.81 -18.79
CA ALA A 251 -10.84 -14.85 -17.78
C ALA A 251 -10.55 -15.42 -16.38
N PRO A 252 -10.07 -14.61 -15.42
CA PRO A 252 -9.84 -15.09 -14.07
C PRO A 252 -11.13 -15.52 -13.40
N ALA A 253 -11.02 -16.48 -12.48
CA ALA A 253 -12.14 -16.86 -11.64
C ALA A 253 -12.54 -15.70 -10.72
N LYS A 254 -13.83 -15.60 -10.41
CA LYS A 254 -14.31 -14.72 -9.35
C LYS A 254 -13.84 -15.22 -7.99
N GLN A 255 -13.78 -14.33 -7.01
CA GLN A 255 -13.51 -14.74 -5.63
C GLN A 255 -14.72 -15.53 -5.10
N ALA A 256 -14.46 -16.56 -4.29
CA ALA A 256 -15.52 -17.40 -3.74
C ALA A 256 -16.20 -16.79 -2.49
N ASN A 257 -15.49 -15.90 -1.79
CA ASN A 257 -15.98 -15.21 -0.60
C ASN A 257 -15.18 -13.91 -0.37
N THR A 258 -15.74 -13.00 0.43
CA THR A 258 -15.00 -11.84 0.92
C THR A 258 -13.92 -12.29 1.91
N ARG A 259 -12.68 -11.89 1.65
CA ARG A 259 -11.52 -12.19 2.50
C ARG A 259 -10.54 -11.04 2.60
N ILE A 260 -9.79 -11.00 3.68
CA ILE A 260 -8.75 -10.01 3.94
C ILE A 260 -7.39 -10.64 3.64
N VAL A 261 -6.62 -9.98 2.79
CA VAL A 261 -5.21 -10.26 2.53
C VAL A 261 -4.39 -9.19 3.20
N LEU A 262 -3.55 -9.60 4.16
CA LEU A 262 -2.72 -8.72 4.95
C LEU A 262 -1.24 -8.92 4.60
N VAL A 263 -0.64 -7.88 4.05
CA VAL A 263 0.79 -7.82 3.72
C VAL A 263 1.51 -7.03 4.79
N ASN A 264 2.35 -7.72 5.57
CA ASN A 264 3.05 -7.08 6.69
C ASN A 264 4.16 -6.15 6.20
N ARG A 265 4.17 -4.92 6.74
CA ARG A 265 5.28 -3.99 6.62
C ARG A 265 5.45 -3.27 7.96
N ASP A 266 6.44 -3.70 8.75
CA ASP A 266 6.67 -3.19 10.11
C ASP A 266 6.92 -1.68 10.15
N ALA A 267 7.53 -1.11 9.11
CA ALA A 267 7.80 0.32 9.00
C ALA A 267 6.58 1.17 8.59
N SER A 268 5.39 0.56 8.43
CA SER A 268 4.19 1.29 7.99
C SER A 268 3.46 1.94 9.15
N VAL A 269 3.44 3.28 9.14
CA VAL A 269 2.65 4.11 10.08
C VAL A 269 1.20 4.28 9.65
N GLN A 270 0.89 3.98 8.39
CA GLN A 270 -0.42 3.98 7.78
C GLN A 270 -0.69 2.63 7.11
N SER A 271 -1.97 2.29 7.00
CA SER A 271 -2.46 1.11 6.29
C SER A 271 -3.00 1.52 4.93
N SER A 272 -2.48 0.87 3.89
CA SER A 272 -2.91 1.01 2.51
C SER A 272 -3.98 -0.02 2.21
N ILE A 273 -5.23 0.42 2.02
CA ILE A 273 -6.40 -0.46 1.89
C ILE A 273 -6.93 -0.43 0.46
N SER A 274 -7.32 -1.60 -0.06
CA SER A 274 -8.11 -1.75 -1.28
C SER A 274 -9.20 -2.78 -1.07
N VAL A 275 -10.44 -2.43 -1.37
CA VAL A 275 -11.56 -3.36 -1.52
C VAL A 275 -11.83 -3.51 -3.02
N THR A 276 -11.63 -4.71 -3.57
CA THR A 276 -11.57 -4.90 -5.03
C THR A 276 -12.20 -6.23 -5.47
N ASN A 277 -12.77 -6.24 -6.68
CA ASN A 277 -13.25 -7.43 -7.37
C ASN A 277 -12.98 -7.33 -8.88
N THR A 278 -13.04 -8.46 -9.58
CA THR A 278 -12.89 -8.48 -11.04
C THR A 278 -14.15 -7.94 -11.71
N MET A 279 -13.98 -7.32 -12.87
CA MET A 279 -15.08 -6.74 -13.65
C MET A 279 -14.97 -7.13 -15.11
N ASN A 280 -16.10 -7.38 -15.75
CA ASN A 280 -16.17 -7.56 -17.20
C ASN A 280 -17.09 -6.51 -17.83
N LEU A 281 -16.61 -5.27 -17.88
CA LEU A 281 -17.28 -4.16 -18.55
C LEU A 281 -16.50 -3.77 -19.81
N ARG A 282 -17.10 -4.02 -20.97
CA ARG A 282 -16.48 -3.70 -22.27
C ARG A 282 -16.66 -2.23 -22.61
N VAL A 283 -15.70 -1.67 -23.35
CA VAL A 283 -15.89 -0.37 -24.00
C VAL A 283 -17.07 -0.51 -24.97
N GLY A 284 -18.01 0.44 -24.93
CA GLY A 284 -19.23 0.38 -25.75
C GLY A 284 -20.41 -0.36 -25.12
N HIS A 285 -20.24 -0.97 -23.95
CA HIS A 285 -21.33 -1.67 -23.27
C HIS A 285 -22.44 -0.69 -22.85
N PRO A 286 -23.74 -1.08 -22.91
CA PRO A 286 -24.86 -0.22 -22.50
C PRO A 286 -24.77 0.32 -21.06
N ASP A 287 -24.05 -0.39 -20.19
CA ASP A 287 -23.86 0.01 -18.79
C ASP A 287 -22.72 1.01 -18.58
N ALA A 288 -21.97 1.37 -19.63
CA ALA A 288 -20.77 2.20 -19.49
C ALA A 288 -21.07 3.58 -18.88
N GLU A 289 -22.08 4.28 -19.37
CA GLU A 289 -22.46 5.60 -18.83
C GLU A 289 -23.09 5.49 -17.42
N ALA A 290 -23.90 4.46 -17.17
CA ALA A 290 -24.47 4.22 -15.84
C ALA A 290 -23.37 3.92 -14.81
N MET A 291 -22.35 3.13 -15.18
CA MET A 291 -21.19 2.85 -14.33
C MET A 291 -20.35 4.10 -14.08
N ALA A 292 -20.20 4.98 -15.07
CA ALA A 292 -19.51 6.26 -14.91
C ALA A 292 -20.22 7.15 -13.89
N VAL A 293 -21.56 7.26 -13.97
CA VAL A 293 -22.38 7.99 -13.01
C VAL A 293 -22.28 7.37 -11.62
N MET A 294 -22.41 6.04 -11.52
CA MET A 294 -22.27 5.31 -10.26
C MET A 294 -20.94 5.62 -9.58
N ASN A 295 -19.82 5.48 -10.31
CA ASN A 295 -18.50 5.74 -9.76
C ASN A 295 -18.29 7.22 -9.40
N GLN A 296 -18.91 8.15 -10.14
CA GLN A 296 -18.87 9.59 -9.82
C GLN A 296 -19.57 9.91 -8.50
N VAL A 297 -20.68 9.23 -8.19
CA VAL A 297 -21.38 9.37 -6.91
C VAL A 297 -20.63 8.65 -5.79
N LEU A 298 -20.04 7.49 -6.07
CA LEU A 298 -19.34 6.69 -5.07
C LEU A 298 -18.01 7.31 -4.64
N GLY A 299 -17.11 7.63 -5.57
CA GLY A 299 -15.73 7.93 -5.19
C GLY A 299 -14.79 8.48 -6.25
N ALA A 300 -15.27 8.98 -7.41
CA ALA A 300 -14.38 9.56 -8.42
C ALA A 300 -13.79 10.94 -8.06
N GLY A 301 -14.16 11.52 -6.93
CA GLY A 301 -13.66 12.81 -6.47
C GLY A 301 -14.14 13.16 -5.07
N SER A 302 -13.79 14.36 -4.59
CA SER A 302 -14.03 14.78 -3.20
C SER A 302 -15.51 14.88 -2.82
N ALA A 303 -16.42 15.04 -3.78
CA ALA A 303 -17.86 15.03 -3.54
C ALA A 303 -18.47 13.62 -3.43
N GLY A 304 -17.69 12.57 -3.74
CA GLY A 304 -18.17 11.19 -3.68
C GLY A 304 -18.36 10.69 -2.26
N ARG A 305 -19.28 9.74 -2.07
CA ARG A 305 -19.62 9.14 -0.77
C ARG A 305 -18.42 8.65 0.03
N LEU A 306 -17.48 7.97 -0.61
CA LEU A 306 -16.27 7.46 0.04
C LEU A 306 -15.43 8.58 0.65
N PHE A 307 -15.24 9.68 -0.08
CA PHE A 307 -14.50 10.82 0.42
C PHE A 307 -15.28 11.51 1.55
N GLN A 308 -16.57 11.78 1.36
CA GLN A 308 -17.39 12.42 2.38
C GLN A 308 -17.43 11.61 3.69
N ASN A 309 -17.56 10.28 3.61
CA ASN A 309 -17.55 9.42 4.78
C ASN A 309 -16.13 9.32 5.40
N LEU A 310 -15.15 8.74 4.69
CA LEU A 310 -13.86 8.40 5.30
C LEU A 310 -12.98 9.63 5.58
N ARG A 311 -13.11 10.70 4.78
CA ARG A 311 -12.31 11.93 4.94
C ARG A 311 -13.05 13.00 5.75
N GLU A 312 -14.25 13.40 5.34
CA GLU A 312 -14.91 14.56 5.94
C GLU A 312 -15.60 14.22 7.28
N ASP A 313 -16.36 13.11 7.34
CA ASP A 313 -17.06 12.69 8.56
C ASP A 313 -16.11 12.02 9.56
N LYS A 314 -15.39 10.97 9.14
CA LYS A 314 -14.56 10.16 10.04
C LYS A 314 -13.13 10.67 10.27
N ALA A 315 -12.63 11.52 9.37
CA ALA A 315 -11.23 12.00 9.39
C ALA A 315 -10.17 10.87 9.48
N TYR A 316 -10.43 9.73 8.84
CA TYR A 316 -9.52 8.56 8.85
C TYR A 316 -8.37 8.68 7.85
N THR A 317 -8.62 9.34 6.72
CA THR A 317 -7.70 9.46 5.58
C THR A 317 -7.52 10.90 5.11
N TYR A 318 -6.62 11.13 4.15
CA TYR A 318 -6.58 12.33 3.30
C TYR A 318 -7.47 12.24 2.07
N GLY A 319 -7.84 11.03 1.65
CA GLY A 319 -8.83 10.81 0.61
C GLY A 319 -9.12 9.34 0.41
N ALA A 320 -10.39 9.04 0.15
CA ALA A 320 -10.86 7.72 -0.25
C ALA A 320 -11.55 7.84 -1.60
N TYR A 321 -11.23 6.93 -2.51
CA TYR A 321 -11.67 7.01 -3.90
C TYR A 321 -12.06 5.64 -4.45
N SER A 322 -12.84 5.64 -5.52
CA SER A 322 -13.15 4.44 -6.29
C SER A 322 -12.83 4.61 -7.77
N ARG A 323 -12.43 3.50 -8.39
CA ARG A 323 -12.18 3.40 -9.83
C ARG A 323 -12.71 2.07 -10.37
N TYR A 324 -12.98 2.07 -11.66
CA TYR A 324 -13.36 0.87 -12.40
C TYR A 324 -12.64 0.87 -13.74
N GLY A 325 -12.36 -0.33 -14.26
CA GLY A 325 -11.76 -0.49 -15.58
C GLY A 325 -12.81 -0.86 -16.64
N THR A 326 -12.60 -0.37 -17.86
CA THR A 326 -13.29 -0.85 -19.06
C THR A 326 -12.27 -1.29 -20.10
N GLY A 327 -12.49 -2.41 -20.79
CA GLY A 327 -11.52 -2.88 -21.78
C GLY A 327 -11.93 -4.13 -22.53
N LYS A 328 -11.00 -4.68 -23.32
CA LYS A 328 -11.17 -5.93 -24.09
C LYS A 328 -10.99 -7.20 -23.27
N TYR A 329 -10.49 -7.09 -22.04
CA TYR A 329 -10.28 -8.21 -21.15
C TYR A 329 -10.88 -7.87 -19.79
N THR A 330 -10.90 -8.83 -18.88
CA THR A 330 -11.35 -8.62 -17.50
C THR A 330 -10.51 -7.52 -16.85
N THR A 331 -11.21 -6.59 -16.19
CA THR A 331 -10.66 -5.45 -15.46
C THR A 331 -10.99 -5.60 -13.97
N THR A 332 -10.89 -4.52 -13.20
CA THR A 332 -11.25 -4.51 -11.78
C THR A 332 -12.12 -3.30 -11.43
N PHE A 333 -12.93 -3.45 -10.40
CA PHE A 333 -13.41 -2.35 -9.57
C PHE A 333 -12.50 -2.26 -8.34
N SER A 334 -12.17 -1.05 -7.89
CA SER A 334 -11.51 -0.90 -6.58
C SER A 334 -11.92 0.37 -5.85
N ALA A 335 -12.06 0.26 -4.53
CA ALA A 335 -12.18 1.36 -3.58
C ALA A 335 -10.96 1.38 -2.65
N GLU A 336 -10.30 2.52 -2.50
CA GLU A 336 -8.95 2.62 -1.93
C GLU A 336 -8.76 3.86 -1.06
N ALA A 337 -7.96 3.70 0.01
CA ALA A 337 -7.49 4.79 0.86
C ALA A 337 -6.20 4.41 1.60
N GLU A 338 -5.50 5.44 2.06
CA GLU A 338 -4.41 5.33 3.04
C GLU A 338 -4.92 5.87 4.38
N VAL A 339 -4.90 5.05 5.44
CA VAL A 339 -5.48 5.41 6.76
C VAL A 339 -4.47 5.22 7.88
N ARG A 340 -4.68 5.86 9.04
CA ARG A 340 -3.88 5.57 10.24
C ARG A 340 -4.12 4.12 10.69
N ASN A 341 -3.07 3.42 11.16
CA ASN A 341 -3.19 2.01 11.59
C ASN A 341 -4.33 1.79 12.60
N ALA A 342 -4.50 2.72 13.55
CA ALA A 342 -5.50 2.63 14.62
C ALA A 342 -6.98 2.64 14.14
N VAL A 343 -7.25 2.97 12.88
CA VAL A 343 -8.62 3.02 12.32
C VAL A 343 -8.78 2.10 11.10
N THR A 344 -7.87 1.14 10.92
CA THR A 344 -7.85 0.26 9.73
C THR A 344 -9.11 -0.60 9.63
N ASP A 345 -9.50 -1.24 10.74
CA ASP A 345 -10.71 -2.05 10.83
C ASP A 345 -11.97 -1.21 10.60
N SER A 346 -12.06 -0.04 11.25
CA SER A 346 -13.16 0.91 11.04
C SER A 346 -13.23 1.38 9.59
N ALA A 347 -12.10 1.67 8.95
CA ALA A 347 -12.08 2.11 7.55
C ALA A 347 -12.54 1.00 6.59
N VAL A 348 -12.17 -0.26 6.83
CA VAL A 348 -12.69 -1.41 6.06
C VAL A 348 -14.20 -1.52 6.23
N ALA A 349 -14.72 -1.37 7.46
CA ALA A 349 -16.16 -1.38 7.72
C ALA A 349 -16.88 -0.25 6.96
N GLU A 350 -16.33 0.97 6.94
CA GLU A 350 -16.91 2.11 6.21
C GLU A 350 -16.85 1.95 4.69
N PHE A 351 -15.80 1.32 4.15
CA PHE A 351 -15.79 0.93 2.73
C PHE A 351 -16.93 -0.02 2.41
N LEU A 352 -17.06 -1.11 3.17
CA LEU A 352 -18.12 -2.10 2.95
C LEU A 352 -19.51 -1.49 3.14
N TYR A 353 -19.66 -0.58 4.10
CA TYR A 353 -20.88 0.17 4.32
C TYR A 353 -21.27 0.99 3.09
N GLU A 354 -20.39 1.85 2.57
CA GLU A 354 -20.71 2.66 1.39
C GLU A 354 -20.90 1.82 0.11
N LEU A 355 -20.13 0.74 -0.04
CA LEU A 355 -20.30 -0.22 -1.15
C LEU A 355 -21.64 -0.94 -1.07
N ASN A 356 -22.13 -1.27 0.12
CA ASN A 356 -23.47 -1.83 0.29
C ASN A 356 -24.55 -0.77 0.03
N ARG A 357 -24.37 0.46 0.52
CA ARG A 357 -25.33 1.55 0.34
C ARG A 357 -25.53 1.93 -1.12
N ILE A 358 -24.48 2.03 -1.91
CA ILE A 358 -24.62 2.35 -3.34
C ILE A 358 -25.37 1.25 -4.12
N ARG A 359 -25.39 0.01 -3.60
CA ARG A 359 -26.13 -1.12 -4.17
C ARG A 359 -27.58 -1.17 -3.72
N THR A 360 -27.87 -0.78 -2.48
CA THR A 360 -29.17 -1.03 -1.85
C THR A 360 -30.04 0.22 -1.73
N GLU A 361 -29.43 1.40 -1.59
CA GLU A 361 -30.13 2.68 -1.47
C GLU A 361 -30.15 3.42 -2.81
N PRO A 362 -31.29 4.00 -3.22
CA PRO A 362 -31.32 4.89 -4.37
C PRO A 362 -30.46 6.13 -4.09
N ILE A 363 -29.70 6.57 -5.09
CA ILE A 363 -29.04 7.88 -5.05
C ILE A 363 -30.09 8.99 -5.11
N SER A 364 -29.74 10.19 -4.63
CA SER A 364 -30.66 11.33 -4.74
C SER A 364 -30.72 11.86 -6.18
N ALA A 365 -31.79 12.59 -6.51
CA ALA A 365 -31.88 13.30 -7.79
C ALA A 365 -30.76 14.35 -7.95
N ASP A 366 -30.32 14.94 -6.83
CA ASP A 366 -29.22 15.89 -6.81
C ASP A 366 -27.87 15.23 -7.09
N ASP A 367 -27.62 14.04 -6.52
CA ASP A 367 -26.43 13.23 -6.83
C ASP A 367 -26.37 12.90 -8.32
N LEU A 368 -27.47 12.42 -8.89
CA LEU A 368 -27.56 12.07 -10.31
C LEU A 368 -27.27 13.29 -11.18
N ARG A 369 -27.92 14.42 -10.88
CA ARG A 369 -27.73 15.68 -11.61
C ARG A 369 -26.30 16.18 -11.50
N ALA A 370 -25.71 16.17 -10.31
CA ALA A 370 -24.33 16.60 -10.08
C ALA A 370 -23.33 15.71 -10.82
N ALA A 371 -23.52 14.39 -10.78
CA ALA A 371 -22.69 13.43 -11.50
C ALA A 371 -22.76 13.63 -13.01
N LYS A 372 -23.97 13.73 -13.59
CA LYS A 372 -24.16 14.02 -15.02
C LYS A 372 -23.53 15.34 -15.45
N ASN A 373 -23.69 16.38 -14.63
CA ASN A 373 -23.09 17.70 -14.90
C ASN A 373 -21.56 17.64 -14.88
N ASN A 374 -20.97 16.93 -13.91
CA ASN A 374 -19.52 16.75 -13.84
C ASN A 374 -19.01 16.00 -15.07
N LEU A 375 -19.62 14.85 -15.40
CA LEU A 375 -19.23 14.00 -16.53
C LEU A 375 -19.41 14.72 -17.88
N SER A 376 -20.54 15.40 -18.08
CA SER A 376 -20.81 16.21 -19.27
C SER A 376 -19.79 17.34 -19.43
N GLY A 377 -19.52 18.07 -18.34
CA GLY A 377 -18.52 19.15 -18.35
C GLY A 377 -17.11 18.63 -18.60
N SER A 378 -16.74 17.49 -18.00
CA SER A 378 -15.46 16.82 -18.21
C SER A 378 -15.30 16.34 -19.65
N PHE A 379 -16.36 15.78 -20.24
CA PHE A 379 -16.38 15.40 -21.66
C PHE A 379 -16.19 16.62 -22.56
N GLY A 380 -16.93 17.70 -22.34
CA GLY A 380 -16.79 18.95 -23.11
C GLY A 380 -15.36 19.50 -23.06
N ARG A 381 -14.76 19.59 -21.86
CA ARG A 381 -13.36 20.02 -21.70
C ARG A 381 -12.38 19.06 -22.39
N SER A 382 -12.66 17.75 -22.36
CA SER A 382 -11.76 16.77 -23.00
C SER A 382 -11.63 16.97 -24.52
N LEU A 383 -12.66 17.51 -25.16
CA LEU A 383 -12.70 17.78 -26.61
C LEU A 383 -11.91 19.02 -27.01
N GLU A 384 -11.46 19.84 -26.06
CA GLU A 384 -10.51 20.93 -26.34
C GLU A 384 -9.14 20.39 -26.79
N SER A 385 -8.85 19.11 -26.48
CA SER A 385 -7.64 18.42 -26.92
C SER A 385 -7.90 17.61 -28.21
N PRO A 386 -7.24 17.95 -29.33
CA PRO A 386 -7.30 17.18 -30.58
C PRO A 386 -6.89 15.70 -30.41
N ALA A 387 -5.99 15.41 -29.47
CA ALA A 387 -5.58 14.05 -29.15
C ALA A 387 -6.74 13.18 -28.60
N THR A 388 -7.74 13.81 -27.98
CA THR A 388 -8.96 13.11 -27.53
C THR A 388 -9.77 12.60 -28.71
N VAL A 389 -9.93 13.41 -29.76
CA VAL A 389 -10.64 13.01 -31.00
C VAL A 389 -9.94 11.82 -31.65
N ALA A 390 -8.62 11.87 -31.71
CA ALA A 390 -7.82 10.80 -32.30
C ALA A 390 -7.91 9.50 -31.50
N ARG A 391 -7.92 9.59 -30.16
CA ARG A 391 -8.20 8.45 -29.27
C ARG A 391 -9.60 7.89 -29.45
N PHE A 392 -10.61 8.73 -29.69
CA PHE A 392 -11.97 8.28 -29.97
C PHE A 392 -12.05 7.50 -31.28
N ALA A 393 -11.40 7.99 -32.33
CA ALA A 393 -11.28 7.27 -33.61
C ALA A 393 -10.59 5.91 -33.43
N ALA A 394 -9.46 5.88 -32.69
CA ALA A 394 -8.75 4.65 -32.38
C ALA A 394 -9.62 3.66 -31.60
N ASN A 395 -10.36 4.12 -30.58
CA ASN A 395 -11.27 3.28 -29.82
C ASN A 395 -12.44 2.75 -30.66
N ILE A 396 -13.01 3.55 -31.55
CA ILE A 396 -14.07 3.11 -32.47
C ILE A 396 -13.59 1.90 -33.26
N GLN A 397 -12.36 1.97 -33.79
CA GLN A 397 -11.78 0.87 -34.55
C GLN A 397 -11.39 -0.32 -33.66
N GLU A 398 -10.67 -0.09 -32.57
CA GLU A 398 -10.14 -1.14 -31.70
C GLU A 398 -11.25 -2.01 -31.07
N TYR A 399 -12.35 -1.36 -30.67
CA TYR A 399 -13.48 -2.01 -30.01
C TYR A 399 -14.67 -2.27 -30.94
N GLY A 400 -14.59 -1.90 -32.22
CA GLY A 400 -15.68 -2.10 -33.19
C GLY A 400 -16.96 -1.33 -32.83
N LEU A 401 -16.81 -0.09 -32.35
CA LEU A 401 -17.94 0.74 -31.92
C LEU A 401 -18.67 1.37 -33.12
N PRO A 402 -19.93 1.80 -32.95
CA PRO A 402 -20.60 2.65 -33.93
C PRO A 402 -19.82 3.95 -34.18
N ALA A 403 -19.79 4.42 -35.43
CA ALA A 403 -19.06 5.64 -35.80
C ALA A 403 -19.54 6.90 -35.04
N ASP A 404 -20.80 6.92 -34.63
CA ASP A 404 -21.42 7.99 -33.85
C ASP A 404 -21.38 7.76 -32.33
N TYR A 405 -20.65 6.75 -31.85
CA TYR A 405 -20.61 6.36 -30.44
C TYR A 405 -20.29 7.54 -29.52
N TYR A 406 -19.26 8.33 -29.82
CA TYR A 406 -18.89 9.48 -28.99
C TYR A 406 -19.78 10.71 -29.24
N ASN A 407 -20.33 10.87 -30.45
CA ASN A 407 -21.31 11.92 -30.73
C ASN A 407 -22.59 11.75 -29.90
N ASN A 408 -22.97 10.50 -29.64
CA ASN A 408 -24.12 10.14 -28.82
C ASN A 408 -23.81 10.01 -27.31
N TYR A 409 -22.58 10.29 -26.86
CA TYR A 409 -22.19 10.11 -25.46
C TYR A 409 -23.08 10.91 -24.50
N LEU A 410 -23.27 12.21 -24.73
CA LEU A 410 -24.09 13.04 -23.85
C LEU A 410 -25.55 12.62 -23.84
N LYS A 411 -26.07 12.12 -24.98
CA LYS A 411 -27.43 11.58 -25.06
C LYS A 411 -27.59 10.32 -24.21
N ARG A 412 -26.61 9.41 -24.25
CA ARG A 412 -26.61 8.20 -23.40
C ARG A 412 -26.44 8.55 -21.93
N LEU A 413 -25.54 9.49 -21.61
CA LEU A 413 -25.33 9.97 -20.25
C LEU A 413 -26.59 10.63 -19.67
N GLU A 414 -27.29 11.44 -20.45
CA GLU A 414 -28.54 12.08 -20.01
C GLU A 414 -29.66 11.07 -19.79
N ALA A 415 -29.67 9.95 -20.53
CA ALA A 415 -30.66 8.90 -20.36
C ALA A 415 -30.48 8.06 -19.08
N VAL A 416 -29.33 8.15 -18.39
CA VAL A 416 -29.06 7.37 -17.16
C VAL A 416 -30.07 7.73 -16.06
N THR A 417 -30.69 6.73 -15.45
CA THR A 417 -31.64 6.88 -14.35
C THR A 417 -31.03 6.49 -12.99
N ILE A 418 -31.72 6.81 -11.90
CA ILE A 418 -31.34 6.36 -10.53
C ILE A 418 -31.35 4.82 -10.45
N ASP A 419 -32.32 4.18 -11.10
CA ASP A 419 -32.41 2.72 -11.14
C ASP A 419 -31.27 2.08 -11.93
N ASP A 420 -30.81 2.71 -13.01
CA ASP A 420 -29.63 2.25 -13.75
C ASP A 420 -28.38 2.25 -12.87
N VAL A 421 -28.18 3.31 -12.08
CA VAL A 421 -27.05 3.43 -11.14
C VAL A 421 -27.08 2.30 -10.12
N ARG A 422 -28.24 2.04 -9.50
CA ARG A 422 -28.40 0.96 -8.52
C ARG A 422 -28.19 -0.41 -9.16
N ARG A 423 -28.72 -0.61 -10.38
CA ARG A 423 -28.57 -1.85 -11.13
C ARG A 423 -27.10 -2.15 -11.43
N VAL A 424 -26.36 -1.19 -11.99
CA VAL A 424 -24.94 -1.42 -12.30
C VAL A 424 -24.08 -1.57 -11.04
N ALA A 425 -24.41 -0.85 -9.96
CA ALA A 425 -23.76 -1.08 -8.67
C ALA A 425 -23.97 -2.54 -8.22
N THR A 426 -25.19 -3.05 -8.27
CA THR A 426 -25.51 -4.43 -7.88
C THR A 426 -24.84 -5.46 -8.80
N THR A 427 -24.75 -5.18 -10.10
CA THR A 427 -24.16 -6.08 -11.11
C THR A 427 -22.64 -6.20 -10.98
N TYR A 428 -21.94 -5.09 -10.71
CA TYR A 428 -20.48 -5.02 -10.84
C TYR A 428 -19.73 -4.89 -9.50
N ILE A 429 -20.39 -4.45 -8.43
CA ILE A 429 -19.84 -4.41 -7.08
C ILE A 429 -20.31 -5.68 -6.35
N GLU A 430 -19.44 -6.68 -6.34
CA GLU A 430 -19.75 -8.06 -5.95
C GLU A 430 -19.64 -8.25 -4.43
N GLU A 431 -20.68 -7.80 -3.71
CA GLU A 431 -20.80 -8.05 -2.28
C GLU A 431 -20.69 -9.54 -1.97
N GLY A 432 -19.87 -9.87 -0.98
CA GLY A 432 -19.59 -11.26 -0.61
C GLY A 432 -18.49 -11.90 -1.43
N GLU A 433 -17.93 -11.24 -2.44
CA GLU A 433 -16.84 -11.74 -3.31
C GLU A 433 -15.67 -10.74 -3.38
N PHE A 434 -15.47 -9.90 -2.35
CA PHE A 434 -14.36 -8.93 -2.35
C PHE A 434 -13.03 -9.52 -1.93
N LEU A 435 -11.97 -9.13 -2.64
CA LEU A 435 -10.61 -9.22 -2.12
C LEU A 435 -10.28 -7.90 -1.41
N ILE A 436 -10.08 -7.95 -0.08
CA ILE A 436 -9.68 -6.79 0.72
C ILE A 436 -8.18 -6.88 0.95
N VAL A 437 -7.38 -6.10 0.22
CA VAL A 437 -5.91 -6.10 0.36
C VAL A 437 -5.48 -4.94 1.25
N ILE A 438 -4.71 -5.25 2.29
CA ILE A 438 -4.21 -4.29 3.26
C ILE A 438 -2.69 -4.44 3.37
N VAL A 439 -1.96 -3.36 3.14
CA VAL A 439 -0.51 -3.28 3.41
C VAL A 439 -0.29 -2.38 4.61
N GLY A 440 0.24 -2.92 5.69
CA GLY A 440 0.39 -2.18 6.95
C GLY A 440 1.18 -2.96 8.01
N LYS A 441 1.32 -2.38 9.20
CA LYS A 441 1.97 -3.06 10.32
C LYS A 441 1.00 -4.07 10.91
N ALA A 442 1.09 -5.32 10.46
CA ALA A 442 0.09 -6.35 10.67
C ALA A 442 -0.19 -6.63 12.16
N LEU A 443 0.84 -6.59 13.00
CA LEU A 443 0.69 -6.77 14.45
C LEU A 443 -0.22 -5.73 15.10
N ASP A 444 -0.26 -4.50 14.55
CA ASP A 444 -1.07 -3.42 15.10
C ASP A 444 -2.54 -3.50 14.62
N ILE A 445 -2.77 -4.06 13.43
CA ILE A 445 -4.07 -3.95 12.73
C ILE A 445 -4.83 -5.26 12.65
N ALA A 446 -4.15 -6.42 12.69
CA ALA A 446 -4.79 -7.73 12.57
C ALA A 446 -5.86 -7.99 13.67
N PRO A 447 -5.63 -7.67 14.97
CA PRO A 447 -6.65 -7.91 15.99
C PRO A 447 -7.97 -7.16 15.73
N GLY A 448 -7.88 -5.91 15.23
CA GLY A 448 -9.06 -5.14 14.84
C GLY A 448 -9.79 -5.76 13.65
N LEU A 449 -9.04 -6.17 12.63
CA LEU A 449 -9.58 -6.79 11.42
C LEU A 449 -10.26 -8.13 11.68
N GLN A 450 -9.77 -8.93 12.64
CA GLN A 450 -10.37 -10.20 13.02
C GLN A 450 -11.83 -10.03 13.50
N ARG A 451 -12.14 -8.89 14.13
CA ARG A 451 -13.49 -8.59 14.63
C ARG A 451 -14.51 -8.38 13.51
N LEU A 452 -14.06 -8.15 12.26
CA LEU A 452 -14.94 -8.00 11.10
C LEU A 452 -15.50 -9.35 10.61
N GLY A 453 -14.95 -10.48 11.08
CA GLY A 453 -15.47 -11.82 10.77
C GLY A 453 -15.08 -12.37 9.40
N PHE A 454 -14.22 -11.68 8.64
CA PHE A 454 -13.67 -12.19 7.39
C PHE A 454 -12.42 -13.04 7.62
N PRO A 455 -12.18 -14.10 6.82
CA PRO A 455 -10.90 -14.82 6.83
C PRO A 455 -9.74 -13.85 6.57
N ILE A 456 -8.68 -13.94 7.38
CA ILE A 456 -7.44 -13.18 7.19
C ILE A 456 -6.35 -14.13 6.72
N GLU A 457 -5.76 -13.79 5.57
CA GLU A 457 -4.64 -14.50 4.98
C GLU A 457 -3.42 -13.57 4.90
N TYR A 458 -2.23 -14.09 5.16
CA TYR A 458 -1.00 -13.31 5.15
C TYR A 458 -0.20 -13.58 3.89
N TYR A 459 0.32 -12.52 3.29
CA TYR A 459 1.07 -12.59 2.04
C TYR A 459 2.35 -11.76 2.09
N SER A 460 3.35 -12.20 1.33
CA SER A 460 4.55 -11.44 1.06
C SER A 460 4.30 -10.31 0.05
N LEU A 461 5.29 -9.44 -0.13
CA LEU A 461 5.30 -8.40 -1.16
C LEU A 461 5.21 -8.98 -2.60
N ASP A 462 5.56 -10.25 -2.77
CA ASP A 462 5.55 -10.99 -4.05
C ASP A 462 4.29 -11.85 -4.22
N ALA A 463 3.23 -11.56 -3.45
CA ALA A 463 1.96 -12.28 -3.47
C ALA A 463 2.09 -13.79 -3.20
N GLN A 464 3.08 -14.19 -2.39
CA GLN A 464 3.21 -15.56 -1.89
C GLN A 464 2.59 -15.68 -0.49
N PRO A 465 1.88 -16.79 -0.16
CA PRO A 465 1.36 -17.01 1.18
C PRO A 465 2.48 -17.02 2.23
N THR A 466 2.21 -16.44 3.40
CA THR A 466 3.11 -16.46 4.56
C THR A 466 2.36 -16.82 5.84
N ALA A 467 3.10 -17.14 6.90
CA ALA A 467 2.52 -17.18 8.24
C ALA A 467 2.17 -15.77 8.73
N ALA A 468 1.31 -15.68 9.75
CA ALA A 468 1.09 -14.44 10.48
C ALA A 468 2.41 -13.94 11.09
N PRO A 469 2.70 -12.63 11.05
CA PRO A 469 3.88 -12.11 11.71
C PRO A 469 3.73 -12.26 13.22
N VAL A 470 4.81 -12.68 13.85
CA VAL A 470 4.95 -12.70 15.31
C VAL A 470 5.71 -11.46 15.76
N ALA A 471 5.40 -10.96 16.96
CA ALA A 471 6.19 -9.90 17.57
C ALA A 471 7.65 -10.35 17.68
N LYS A 472 8.59 -9.45 17.40
CA LYS A 472 10.02 -9.72 17.47
C LYS A 472 10.66 -8.84 18.52
N VAL A 473 11.70 -9.36 19.16
CA VAL A 473 12.58 -8.55 19.99
C VAL A 473 13.29 -7.52 19.10
N PRO A 474 13.31 -6.22 19.48
CA PRO A 474 14.00 -5.18 18.71
C PRO A 474 15.48 -5.52 18.47
N ALA A 475 15.96 -5.27 17.24
CA ALA A 475 17.36 -5.50 16.90
C ALA A 475 18.30 -4.69 17.84
N GLY A 476 19.23 -5.38 18.48
CA GLY A 476 20.18 -4.78 19.42
C GLY A 476 19.67 -4.59 20.85
N LEU A 477 18.46 -5.07 21.18
CA LEU A 477 18.06 -5.25 22.58
C LEU A 477 18.84 -6.42 23.18
N THR A 478 19.37 -6.24 24.39
CA THR A 478 20.12 -7.25 25.14
C THR A 478 19.50 -7.42 26.52
N ALA A 479 19.79 -8.53 27.20
CA ALA A 479 19.34 -8.73 28.59
C ALA A 479 19.76 -7.55 29.49
N GLN A 480 21.00 -7.05 29.33
CA GLN A 480 21.47 -5.88 30.06
C GLN A 480 20.61 -4.64 29.83
N LYS A 481 20.22 -4.34 28.58
CA LYS A 481 19.35 -3.19 28.28
C LYS A 481 17.95 -3.33 28.88
N VAL A 482 17.43 -4.55 28.98
CA VAL A 482 16.15 -4.82 29.66
C VAL A 482 16.29 -4.55 31.16
N LEU A 483 17.39 -5.00 31.79
CA LEU A 483 17.69 -4.71 33.20
C LEU A 483 17.92 -3.22 33.46
N ASP A 484 18.64 -2.52 32.58
CA ASP A 484 18.86 -1.08 32.68
C ASP A 484 17.54 -0.30 32.61
N ALA A 485 16.63 -0.72 31.72
CA ALA A 485 15.29 -0.16 31.63
C ALA A 485 14.47 -0.44 32.90
N ALA A 486 14.60 -1.64 33.48
CA ALA A 486 13.97 -1.98 34.75
C ALA A 486 14.48 -1.10 35.90
N PHE A 487 15.80 -0.90 36.02
CA PHE A 487 16.36 0.03 37.02
C PHE A 487 15.82 1.44 36.84
N ALA A 488 15.79 1.96 35.62
CA ALA A 488 15.24 3.28 35.33
C ALA A 488 13.75 3.38 35.75
N ALA A 489 12.96 2.35 35.47
CA ALA A 489 11.54 2.29 35.84
C ALA A 489 11.30 2.17 37.36
N MET A 490 12.27 1.60 38.09
CA MET A 490 12.23 1.41 39.53
C MET A 490 12.81 2.59 40.34
N GLY A 491 13.23 3.69 39.69
CA GLY A 491 13.78 4.88 40.38
C GLY A 491 15.26 5.17 40.12
N GLY A 492 15.92 4.34 39.31
CA GLY A 492 17.32 4.48 38.90
C GLY A 492 18.27 3.59 39.70
N ARG A 493 19.38 3.19 39.06
CA ARG A 493 20.36 2.25 39.64
C ARG A 493 20.99 2.79 40.93
N GLU A 494 21.40 4.06 40.95
CA GLU A 494 22.03 4.70 42.11
C GLU A 494 21.10 4.73 43.32
N ALA A 495 19.81 5.04 43.10
CA ALA A 495 18.79 5.04 44.15
C ALA A 495 18.59 3.64 44.76
N ILE A 496 18.57 2.61 43.92
CA ILE A 496 18.39 1.21 44.31
C ILE A 496 19.62 0.67 45.03
N GLU A 497 20.83 0.93 44.51
CA GLU A 497 22.10 0.58 45.17
C GLU A 497 22.30 1.37 46.47
N GLY A 498 21.71 2.56 46.61
CA GLY A 498 21.78 3.41 47.79
C GLY A 498 20.89 2.98 48.97
N VAL A 499 20.00 2.00 48.79
CA VAL A 499 19.12 1.50 49.87
C VAL A 499 19.95 0.78 50.92
N GLU A 500 19.99 1.32 52.14
CA GLU A 500 20.73 0.73 53.27
C GLU A 500 19.92 -0.34 54.02
N ASN A 501 18.60 -0.16 54.12
CA ASN A 501 17.68 -1.07 54.78
C ASN A 501 16.33 -1.07 54.07
N ILE A 502 15.73 -2.24 53.91
CA ILE A 502 14.36 -2.41 53.41
C ILE A 502 13.62 -3.40 54.32
N ASP A 503 12.43 -3.00 54.74
CA ASP A 503 11.50 -3.78 55.58
C ASP A 503 10.23 -4.02 54.76
N ILE A 504 9.94 -5.28 54.49
CA ILE A 504 8.84 -5.72 53.64
C ILE A 504 7.91 -6.58 54.47
N GLN A 505 6.66 -6.13 54.62
CA GLN A 505 5.60 -6.85 55.30
C GLN A 505 4.49 -7.18 54.31
N GLN A 506 4.11 -8.45 54.24
CA GLN A 506 3.11 -8.93 53.30
C GLN A 506 2.11 -9.82 54.01
N GLU A 507 0.86 -9.72 53.60
CA GLU A 507 -0.21 -10.64 53.99
C GLU A 507 -0.78 -11.29 52.74
N ALA A 508 -1.01 -12.60 52.80
CA ALA A 508 -1.68 -13.36 51.75
C ALA A 508 -2.86 -14.13 52.33
N SER A 509 -3.94 -14.24 51.56
CA SER A 509 -5.09 -15.07 51.92
C SER A 509 -5.12 -16.33 51.05
N LEU A 510 -5.03 -17.50 51.68
CA LEU A 510 -5.08 -18.79 51.00
C LEU A 510 -6.19 -19.64 51.61
N MET A 511 -7.23 -19.97 50.83
CA MET A 511 -8.37 -20.79 51.27
C MET A 511 -9.01 -20.31 52.60
N GLY A 512 -9.07 -18.99 52.81
CA GLY A 512 -9.62 -18.38 54.03
C GLY A 512 -8.65 -18.32 55.22
N MET A 513 -7.40 -18.76 55.06
CA MET A 513 -6.34 -18.60 56.06
C MET A 513 -5.45 -17.41 55.70
N THR A 514 -5.06 -16.61 56.70
CA THR A 514 -4.09 -15.52 56.53
C THR A 514 -2.68 -16.04 56.78
N LEU A 515 -1.80 -15.77 55.83
CA LEU A 515 -0.36 -16.01 55.88
C LEU A 515 0.32 -14.64 56.00
N SER A 516 1.25 -14.48 56.95
CA SER A 516 2.02 -13.24 57.06
C SER A 516 3.50 -13.50 56.78
N PHE A 517 4.11 -12.65 55.97
CA PHE A 517 5.52 -12.69 55.62
C PHE A 517 6.16 -11.38 56.03
N HIS A 518 7.35 -11.46 56.62
CA HIS A 518 8.12 -10.30 57.04
C HIS A 518 9.59 -10.52 56.67
N SER A 519 10.11 -9.68 55.80
CA SER A 519 11.49 -9.75 55.35
C SER A 519 12.20 -8.42 55.57
N ILE A 520 13.43 -8.48 56.10
CA ILE A 520 14.31 -7.33 56.28
C ILE A 520 15.63 -7.63 55.57
N TYR A 521 16.05 -6.71 54.70
CA TYR A 521 17.37 -6.76 54.07
C TYR A 521 18.12 -5.48 54.43
N ALA A 522 19.27 -5.61 55.09
CA ALA A 522 20.09 -4.48 55.50
C ALA A 522 21.57 -4.70 55.17
N LYS A 523 22.24 -3.64 54.72
CA LYS A 523 23.68 -3.69 54.46
C LYS A 523 24.49 -3.79 55.75
N PRO A 524 25.71 -4.36 55.70
CA PRO A 524 26.34 -4.96 54.52
C PRO A 524 25.87 -6.39 54.22
N ASN A 525 25.42 -7.17 55.20
CA ASN A 525 25.11 -8.60 55.03
C ASN A 525 24.05 -9.10 56.03
N PHE A 526 22.92 -8.40 56.16
CA PHE A 526 21.83 -8.81 57.03
C PHE A 526 20.60 -9.18 56.20
N ILE A 527 20.13 -10.42 56.38
CA ILE A 527 18.89 -10.92 55.79
C ILE A 527 18.08 -11.54 56.92
N PHE A 528 16.81 -11.18 57.00
CA PHE A 528 15.84 -11.80 57.88
C PHE A 528 14.59 -12.06 57.04
N SER A 529 14.05 -13.26 57.12
CA SER A 529 12.76 -13.60 56.53
C SER A 529 11.99 -14.51 57.47
N GLU A 530 10.79 -14.09 57.83
CA GLU A 530 9.88 -14.84 58.69
C GLU A 530 8.57 -15.06 57.95
N GLN A 531 8.12 -16.32 57.95
CA GLN A 531 6.80 -16.71 57.47
C GLN A 531 6.01 -17.27 58.66
N LYS A 532 4.82 -16.74 58.89
CA LYS A 532 3.88 -17.25 59.89
C LYS A 532 2.61 -17.76 59.22
N THR A 533 2.22 -18.96 59.61
CA THR A 533 0.97 -19.61 59.17
C THR A 533 0.21 -20.13 60.40
N PRO A 534 -1.11 -20.37 60.30
CA PRO A 534 -1.86 -21.00 61.39
C PRO A 534 -1.36 -22.38 61.82
N MET A 535 -0.58 -23.07 60.97
CA MET A 535 -0.03 -24.40 61.22
C MET A 535 1.41 -24.40 61.76
N GLY A 536 2.03 -23.22 61.89
CA GLY A 536 3.45 -23.10 62.23
C GLY A 536 4.16 -21.99 61.46
N GLY A 537 5.40 -21.69 61.84
CA GLY A 537 6.18 -20.63 61.21
C GLY A 537 7.60 -21.07 60.88
N SER A 538 8.21 -20.40 59.91
CA SER A 538 9.62 -20.59 59.56
C SER A 538 10.36 -19.27 59.59
N LEU A 539 11.61 -19.30 60.00
CA LEU A 539 12.48 -18.14 60.06
C LEU A 539 13.82 -18.46 59.42
N LYS A 540 14.31 -17.56 58.58
CA LYS A 540 15.63 -17.59 57.97
C LYS A 540 16.35 -16.31 58.35
N LYS A 541 17.59 -16.42 58.80
CA LYS A 541 18.41 -15.27 59.18
C LYS A 541 19.86 -15.45 58.76
N TYR A 542 20.43 -14.42 58.18
CA TYR A 542 21.86 -14.28 57.91
C TYR A 542 22.34 -12.95 58.45
N ASN A 543 23.48 -12.94 59.13
CA ASN A 543 24.06 -11.75 59.76
C ASN A 543 25.50 -11.45 59.29
N GLY A 544 25.89 -12.00 58.14
CA GLY A 544 27.25 -11.86 57.60
C GLY A 544 28.25 -12.91 58.09
N VAL A 545 27.88 -13.74 59.07
CA VAL A 545 28.76 -14.77 59.65
C VAL A 545 28.10 -16.14 59.67
N LYS A 546 26.81 -16.20 59.99
CA LYS A 546 26.09 -17.47 60.16
C LYS A 546 24.69 -17.39 59.55
N VAL A 547 24.31 -18.44 58.83
CA VAL A 547 22.93 -18.70 58.43
C VAL A 547 22.22 -19.51 59.54
N VAL A 548 21.05 -19.07 59.94
CA VAL A 548 20.16 -19.74 60.88
C VAL A 548 18.83 -19.97 60.20
N VAL A 549 18.37 -21.21 60.20
CA VAL A 549 17.04 -21.60 59.70
C VAL A 549 16.29 -22.25 60.87
N GLN A 550 15.07 -21.78 61.12
CA GLN A 550 14.18 -22.32 62.13
C GLN A 550 12.85 -22.74 61.51
N ALA A 551 12.29 -23.84 62.03
CA ALA A 551 10.90 -24.19 61.81
C ALA A 551 10.23 -24.44 63.16
N ASN A 552 9.05 -23.85 63.36
CA ASN A 552 8.28 -23.95 64.60
C ASN A 552 9.08 -23.62 65.87
N GLY A 553 10.02 -22.67 65.75
CA GLY A 553 10.88 -22.21 66.85
C GLY A 553 12.07 -23.12 67.17
N GLN A 554 12.33 -24.16 66.36
CA GLN A 554 13.50 -25.03 66.50
C GLN A 554 14.51 -24.83 65.36
N ASP A 555 15.80 -24.77 65.70
CA ASP A 555 16.89 -24.68 64.73
C ASP A 555 16.98 -25.96 63.88
N ILE A 556 17.04 -25.79 62.56
CA ILE A 556 17.24 -26.88 61.59
C ILE A 556 18.71 -26.87 61.14
N PRO A 557 19.38 -28.03 61.00
CA PRO A 557 20.69 -28.11 60.36
C PRO A 557 20.67 -27.53 58.93
N VAL A 558 21.60 -26.63 58.63
CA VAL A 558 21.71 -25.94 57.34
C VAL A 558 22.89 -26.54 56.57
N ASP A 559 22.64 -27.10 55.38
CA ASP A 559 23.69 -27.52 54.46
C ASP A 559 24.21 -26.35 53.62
N GLU A 560 25.30 -26.57 52.87
CA GLU A 560 25.96 -25.52 52.09
C GLU A 560 25.05 -24.92 51.01
N ALA A 561 24.21 -25.75 50.38
CA ALA A 561 23.24 -25.31 49.39
C ALA A 561 22.16 -24.40 50.00
N THR A 562 21.56 -24.82 51.11
CA THR A 562 20.54 -24.03 51.83
C THR A 562 21.14 -22.75 52.39
N ALA A 563 22.39 -22.77 52.86
CA ALA A 563 23.08 -21.57 53.30
C ALA A 563 23.25 -20.57 52.15
N GLN A 564 23.65 -21.05 50.97
CA GLN A 564 23.83 -20.21 49.79
C GLN A 564 22.51 -19.62 49.29
N ASP A 565 21.40 -20.38 49.33
CA ASP A 565 20.07 -19.88 48.98
C ASP A 565 19.63 -18.71 49.89
N VAL A 566 19.93 -18.80 51.20
CA VAL A 566 19.61 -17.72 52.15
C VAL A 566 20.52 -16.51 51.92
N ILE A 567 21.80 -16.73 51.59
CA ILE A 567 22.76 -15.65 51.32
C ILE A 567 22.41 -14.91 50.01
N ASN A 568 21.89 -15.64 49.03
CA ASN A 568 21.51 -15.09 47.72
C ASN A 568 20.10 -14.49 47.69
N ASP A 569 19.35 -14.55 48.80
CA ASP A 569 18.03 -13.93 48.88
C ASP A 569 18.17 -12.40 48.80
N SER A 570 17.44 -11.78 47.88
CA SER A 570 17.55 -10.35 47.60
C SER A 570 16.18 -9.75 47.35
N TRP A 571 15.96 -8.58 47.96
CA TRP A 571 14.79 -7.75 47.69
C TRP A 571 14.74 -7.21 46.26
N CYS A 572 15.89 -7.12 45.57
CA CYS A 572 15.98 -6.68 44.18
C CYS A 572 16.80 -7.68 43.37
N THR A 573 16.11 -8.50 42.58
CA THR A 573 16.74 -9.50 41.70
C THR A 573 17.57 -8.83 40.60
N GLU A 574 17.14 -7.67 40.09
CA GLU A 574 17.84 -6.93 39.04
C GLU A 574 19.27 -6.54 39.46
N LEU A 575 19.48 -6.20 40.75
CA LEU A 575 20.82 -5.95 41.29
C LEU A 575 21.73 -7.17 41.15
N LEU A 576 21.24 -8.36 41.50
CA LEU A 576 21.99 -9.61 41.40
C LEU A 576 22.38 -9.94 39.95
N LEU A 577 21.48 -9.68 39.01
CA LEU A 577 21.69 -9.98 37.58
C LEU A 577 22.63 -8.98 36.89
N SER A 578 22.76 -7.78 37.45
CA SER A 578 23.59 -6.70 36.87
C SER A 578 25.04 -6.69 37.35
N GLY A 579 25.36 -7.42 38.43
CA GLY A 579 26.66 -7.38 39.12
C GLY A 579 27.66 -8.48 38.73
N GLY A 580 27.28 -9.43 37.87
CA GLY A 580 28.16 -10.49 37.36
C GLY A 580 28.56 -11.60 38.35
N GLU A 581 28.38 -11.43 39.66
CA GLU A 581 28.82 -12.39 40.68
C GLU A 581 27.71 -13.31 41.23
N GLY A 582 26.46 -13.24 40.73
CA GLY A 582 25.33 -14.01 41.32
C GLY A 582 24.33 -14.67 40.36
N GLY A 583 24.29 -14.31 39.07
CA GLY A 583 23.36 -14.92 38.11
C GLY A 583 23.57 -14.50 36.66
N ASN A 584 23.09 -15.31 35.73
CA ASN A 584 23.11 -15.02 34.29
C ASN A 584 21.67 -14.73 33.80
N ALA A 585 21.52 -13.78 32.88
CA ALA A 585 20.25 -13.45 32.24
C ALA A 585 20.40 -13.49 30.71
N VAL A 586 19.61 -14.33 30.05
CA VAL A 586 19.56 -14.45 28.58
C VAL A 586 18.21 -13.95 28.10
N LEU A 587 18.23 -13.03 27.13
CA LEU A 587 17.01 -12.52 26.50
C LEU A 587 16.48 -13.56 25.49
N SER A 588 15.22 -13.97 25.65
CA SER A 588 14.55 -14.86 24.69
C SER A 588 14.40 -14.20 23.33
N GLU A 589 14.47 -14.98 22.24
CA GLU A 589 14.42 -14.46 20.86
C GLU A 589 13.04 -13.89 20.47
N ALA A 590 11.98 -14.39 21.11
CA ALA A 590 10.62 -13.92 20.94
C ALA A 590 10.13 -13.25 22.22
N PRO A 591 9.45 -12.09 22.13
CA PRO A 591 8.77 -11.50 23.27
C PRO A 591 7.54 -12.34 23.62
N ALA A 592 7.15 -12.30 24.89
CA ALA A 592 5.96 -12.96 25.40
C ALA A 592 4.79 -11.97 25.50
N SER A 593 3.58 -12.51 25.64
CA SER A 593 2.42 -11.71 26.07
C SER A 593 2.05 -12.12 27.49
N VAL A 594 2.03 -11.14 28.40
CA VAL A 594 1.60 -11.31 29.79
C VAL A 594 0.50 -10.30 30.05
N ASN A 595 -0.70 -10.77 30.39
CA ASN A 595 -1.87 -9.93 30.67
C ASN A 595 -2.13 -8.90 29.55
N ASP A 596 -2.12 -9.36 28.30
CA ASP A 596 -2.25 -8.57 27.06
C ASP A 596 -1.15 -7.52 26.79
N ALA A 597 -0.11 -7.47 27.63
CA ALA A 597 1.05 -6.62 27.43
C ALA A 597 2.21 -7.39 26.77
N LEU A 598 2.87 -6.74 25.80
CA LEU A 598 4.11 -7.26 25.23
C LEU A 598 5.22 -7.19 26.28
N CYS A 599 5.86 -8.33 26.54
CA CYS A 599 6.92 -8.44 27.53
C CYS A 599 8.19 -9.02 26.93
N TYR A 600 9.35 -8.51 27.34
CA TYR A 600 10.64 -9.13 27.09
C TYR A 600 10.88 -10.19 28.15
N GLU A 601 11.10 -11.42 27.70
CA GLU A 601 11.40 -12.56 28.58
C GLU A 601 12.91 -12.67 28.79
N LEU A 602 13.34 -12.63 30.05
CA LEU A 602 14.67 -13.00 30.46
C LEU A 602 14.62 -14.38 31.11
N VAL A 603 15.37 -15.33 30.55
CA VAL A 603 15.69 -16.60 31.22
C VAL A 603 16.85 -16.33 32.17
N VAL A 604 16.57 -16.46 33.45
CA VAL A 604 17.47 -16.11 34.54
C VAL A 604 17.91 -17.37 35.26
N THR A 605 19.22 -17.51 35.46
CA THR A 605 19.81 -18.59 36.26
C THR A 605 20.41 -17.98 37.52
N LEU A 606 19.84 -18.34 38.69
CA LEU A 606 20.32 -17.95 40.02
C LEU A 606 20.63 -19.23 40.80
N GLY A 607 21.91 -19.54 41.00
CA GLY A 607 22.32 -20.82 41.58
C GLY A 607 21.90 -22.02 40.72
N SER A 608 21.18 -22.98 41.31
CA SER A 608 20.67 -24.20 40.63
C SER A 608 19.30 -24.03 39.98
N ASN A 609 18.63 -22.89 40.18
CA ASN A 609 17.25 -22.67 39.72
C ASN A 609 17.22 -21.79 38.46
N GLU A 610 16.49 -22.26 37.45
CA GLU A 610 16.14 -21.47 36.26
C GLU A 610 14.75 -20.86 36.45
N VAL A 611 14.66 -19.55 36.24
CA VAL A 611 13.45 -18.76 36.41
C VAL A 611 13.30 -17.84 35.21
N LYS A 612 12.09 -17.71 34.69
CA LYS A 612 11.75 -16.76 33.64
C LYS A 612 11.20 -15.49 34.26
N ARG A 613 11.69 -14.33 33.83
CA ARG A 613 11.17 -13.03 34.25
C ARG A 613 10.69 -12.26 33.02
N TYR A 614 9.50 -11.67 33.13
CA TYR A 614 8.84 -10.97 32.05
C TYR A 614 8.78 -9.49 32.37
N TYR A 615 9.41 -8.68 31.54
CA TYR A 615 9.49 -7.23 31.69
C TYR A 615 8.58 -6.56 30.67
N ASP A 616 7.64 -5.75 31.12
CA ASP A 616 6.71 -5.03 30.25
C ASP A 616 7.50 -4.10 29.32
N ALA A 617 7.32 -4.26 28.01
CA ALA A 617 8.11 -3.59 27.00
C ALA A 617 7.89 -2.06 26.95
N LYS A 618 6.81 -1.55 27.57
CA LYS A 618 6.45 -0.14 27.60
C LYS A 618 6.93 0.56 28.87
N THR A 619 6.81 -0.11 30.01
CA THR A 619 7.11 0.47 31.33
C THR A 619 8.49 0.06 31.85
N GLY A 620 9.06 -1.04 31.35
CA GLY A 620 10.31 -1.64 31.82
C GLY A 620 10.18 -2.42 33.13
N LEU A 621 9.02 -2.41 33.78
CA LEU A 621 8.81 -3.10 35.06
C LEU A 621 8.65 -4.61 34.84
N CYS A 622 9.20 -5.41 35.78
CA CYS A 622 8.90 -6.83 35.84
C CYS A 622 7.42 -7.03 36.17
N VAL A 623 6.68 -7.81 35.38
CA VAL A 623 5.24 -8.04 35.61
C VAL A 623 4.92 -9.48 35.94
N ARG A 624 5.82 -10.41 35.64
CA ARG A 624 5.68 -11.82 35.99
C ARG A 624 7.04 -12.46 36.20
N GLN A 625 7.10 -13.35 37.17
CA GLN A 625 8.11 -14.38 37.30
C GLN A 625 7.46 -15.74 37.08
N SER A 626 8.13 -16.66 36.40
CA SER A 626 7.63 -18.02 36.18
C SER A 626 8.76 -19.02 36.43
N GLN A 627 8.45 -20.09 37.16
CA GLN A 627 9.40 -21.17 37.43
C GLN A 627 8.69 -22.50 37.34
N VAL A 628 9.42 -23.54 36.92
CA VAL A 628 8.93 -24.91 36.95
C VAL A 628 9.24 -25.49 38.32
N ALA A 629 8.22 -25.95 39.03
CA ALA A 629 8.36 -26.62 40.31
C ALA A 629 7.87 -28.06 40.23
N GLN A 630 8.61 -28.98 40.85
CA GLN A 630 8.17 -30.36 41.06
C GLN A 630 7.13 -30.37 42.19
N THR A 631 5.87 -30.66 41.84
CA THR A 631 4.80 -30.84 42.82
C THR A 631 4.50 -32.34 43.00
N PRO A 632 3.82 -32.76 44.07
CA PRO A 632 3.33 -34.15 44.21
C PRO A 632 2.43 -34.62 43.06
N GLN A 633 1.95 -33.71 42.21
CA GLN A 633 1.10 -33.96 41.05
C GLN A 633 1.88 -33.91 39.71
N GLY A 634 3.21 -33.76 39.75
CA GLY A 634 4.09 -33.60 38.58
C GLY A 634 4.71 -32.20 38.47
N GLU A 635 5.42 -31.94 37.39
CA GLU A 635 5.93 -30.60 37.08
C GLU A 635 4.79 -29.63 36.84
N GLN A 636 4.79 -28.51 37.57
CA GLN A 636 3.84 -27.41 37.38
C GLN A 636 4.59 -26.11 37.18
N VAL A 637 4.07 -25.27 36.28
CA VAL A 637 4.56 -23.90 36.11
C VAL A 637 3.89 -23.01 37.13
N ILE A 638 4.68 -22.43 38.03
CA ILE A 638 4.21 -21.46 39.02
C ILE A 638 4.50 -20.07 38.48
N ASN A 639 3.45 -19.27 38.30
CA ASN A 639 3.57 -17.88 37.89
C ASN A 639 3.38 -16.97 39.10
N VAL A 640 4.21 -15.95 39.25
CA VAL A 640 4.08 -14.92 40.28
C VAL A 640 3.94 -13.59 39.56
N ASP A 641 2.76 -12.98 39.65
CA ASP A 641 2.45 -11.74 38.96
C ASP A 641 2.64 -10.55 39.87
N TYR A 642 3.34 -9.53 39.37
CA TYR A 642 3.60 -8.28 40.07
C TYR A 642 2.73 -7.16 39.50
N SER A 643 2.07 -6.42 40.38
CA SER A 643 1.22 -5.29 40.00
C SER A 643 1.18 -4.25 41.12
N ASP A 644 0.44 -3.15 40.87
CA ASP A 644 0.33 -2.01 41.78
C ASP A 644 1.70 -1.46 42.22
N TYR A 645 2.52 -1.07 41.24
CA TYR A 645 3.82 -0.49 41.53
C TYR A 645 3.68 0.92 42.10
N GLN A 646 4.13 1.13 43.35
CA GLN A 646 4.06 2.41 44.06
C GLN A 646 5.45 2.97 44.36
N VAL A 647 5.55 4.30 44.47
CA VAL A 647 6.78 4.99 44.84
C VAL A 647 6.92 5.00 46.37
N VAL A 648 8.03 4.48 46.86
CA VAL A 648 8.39 4.40 48.29
C VAL A 648 9.45 5.45 48.58
N GLU A 649 9.22 6.24 49.63
CA GLU A 649 10.08 7.36 50.07
C GLU A 649 10.40 8.41 48.98
N GLY A 650 9.62 8.44 47.90
CA GLY A 650 9.82 9.37 46.77
C GLY A 650 10.99 9.00 45.85
N VAL A 651 11.62 7.84 46.05
CA VAL A 651 12.91 7.50 45.43
C VAL A 651 12.85 6.20 44.62
N ILE A 652 12.30 5.12 45.18
CA ILE A 652 12.24 3.81 44.50
C ILE A 652 10.80 3.37 44.22
N LYS A 653 10.59 2.53 43.20
CA LYS A 653 9.28 1.98 42.86
C LYS A 653 9.26 0.47 43.07
N LEU A 654 8.30 -0.03 43.87
CA LEU A 654 8.18 -1.44 44.24
C LEU A 654 6.75 -1.96 44.00
N PRO A 655 6.56 -3.26 43.72
CA PRO A 655 5.22 -3.84 43.59
C PRO A 655 4.56 -3.97 44.96
N PHE A 656 3.32 -3.48 45.11
CA PHE A 656 2.52 -3.63 46.33
C PHE A 656 1.52 -4.79 46.24
N THR A 657 1.31 -5.36 45.05
CA THR A 657 0.45 -6.53 44.85
C THR A 657 1.21 -7.65 44.16
N THR A 658 1.23 -8.82 44.80
CA THR A 658 1.80 -10.06 44.23
C THR A 658 0.70 -11.12 44.19
N THR A 659 0.48 -11.71 43.01
CA THR A 659 -0.50 -12.79 42.83
C THR A 659 0.20 -14.10 42.51
N VAL A 660 -0.14 -15.17 43.23
CA VAL A 660 0.39 -16.53 43.05
C VAL A 660 -0.81 -17.47 42.82
N PRO A 661 -0.73 -18.44 41.88
CA PRO A 661 -1.83 -19.34 41.53
C PRO A 661 -2.23 -20.30 42.64
#